data_AF-A0A962H3W8-F1
#
_entry.id   AF-A0A962H3W8-F1
#
_cell.length_a   1.000
_cell.length_b   1.000
_cell.length_c   1.000
_cell.angle_alpha   90.00
_cell.angle_beta   90.00
_cell.angle_gamma   90.00
#
_symmetry.space_group_name_H-M   'P 1'
#
loop_
_entity.id
_entity.type
_entity.pdbx_description
1 polymer ?
#
loop_
_entity_poly.entity_id
_entity_poly.type
_entity_poly.pdbx_seq_one_letter_code
_entity_poly.pdbx_strand_id
1 'polypeptide(L)'
;GLPDYPKFGVWGDAYYAGANESNRQYAFDRENMLLGNPARGYQVFTTVGLPGFGFQHMMPADADGETLPPQGAPGIFMRHRDGEYHGDNPPDDVLELWEFTTDFDTPANSAITGPINIHVSEFDTHLGGSNFGDLSVPQPNGATNLFPLKQPLMWRVQHRTIDDKQYLVGNMVTDVDGNDYHGVRWWQLERPAASTNGNDWVLKDEGTYTLNDGVHRWMASAAMDGDGNIAIGYNTSSSSVFPGMRYAGRLTEDPAGTMPRGENSIIEGSGSNSSGRYGDYSSLNVDPVDECTFWYTAQYNASSNWSTRIGAFKFEQCGCQLSLDTINVTGATVPNDNQIDVSWDDSATPEMIEYKIYRSTTMGTGYVLIDTVADTSPGTGSTGSYTYNDTAVSGGTVYYYIVKASDGGACLTSNSNEVNATATGLCTLAPTFAGITSASNNATQSCSVTLNWDAASSQCPNSQGALNYSVYRSTTSGFTPSPANQIATGVNANTFLDNIGGLTSDVDYFYVVRAYDTDNSVEDSNITEDSAFPTGPITPQPFDDNLESYTTISDAEAAGWSHNAATGADDWRIEIGDDNTNGTGAAFVSTDVSSASDKSIITREFSPSATSVLSFYHKYNFETSYDGGVLEITVDGGANWTDLESNMTTGSYDVTLNGGFGQPLGARRAWNGQQASFTLIEVDLSPYQAQVAQIRWRMGTDQSVGGGDWKIDDIVITNSGSFGTCDVPVDLIFMDGFEGSPPPP
;
A
#
# COMPACT_ATOMS: atom_id res chain seq x y z
N GLY A 1 29.43 36.31 -9.24
CA GLY A 1 28.08 35.79 -9.51
C GLY A 1 27.39 35.57 -8.18
N LEU A 2 26.07 35.38 -8.18
CA LEU A 2 25.42 34.84 -6.99
C LEU A 2 25.97 33.43 -6.72
N PRO A 3 26.14 33.02 -5.46
CA PRO A 3 26.60 31.67 -5.14
C PRO A 3 25.56 30.63 -5.58
N ASP A 4 25.97 29.36 -5.68
CA ASP A 4 25.11 28.27 -6.15
C ASP A 4 23.93 28.02 -5.20
N TYR A 5 22.78 27.63 -5.76
CA TYR A 5 21.52 27.36 -5.06
C TYR A 5 21.09 28.46 -4.05
N PRO A 6 20.96 29.74 -4.47
CA PRO A 6 20.55 30.80 -3.55
C PRO A 6 19.05 30.71 -3.26
N LYS A 7 18.68 30.80 -1.98
CA LYS A 7 17.29 30.91 -1.51
C LYS A 7 17.19 32.15 -0.61
N PHE A 8 16.11 32.90 -0.75
CA PHE A 8 15.91 34.18 -0.07
C PHE A 8 14.61 34.15 0.72
N GLY A 9 14.67 34.47 2.00
CA GLY A 9 13.49 34.65 2.85
C GLY A 9 13.29 36.12 3.21
N VAL A 10 12.04 36.56 3.17
CA VAL A 10 11.59 37.85 3.70
C VAL A 10 11.34 37.69 5.19
N TRP A 11 11.87 38.61 5.98
CA TRP A 11 11.61 38.70 7.42
C TRP A 11 11.24 40.14 7.81
N GLY A 12 11.06 40.38 9.11
CA GLY A 12 10.73 41.71 9.62
C GLY A 12 11.81 42.76 9.33
N ASP A 13 13.05 42.46 9.70
CA ASP A 13 14.20 43.39 9.72
C ASP A 13 15.10 43.31 8.47
N ALA A 14 15.23 42.13 7.88
CA ALA A 14 16.18 41.88 6.79
C ALA A 14 15.60 40.94 5.72
N TYR A 15 16.24 40.94 4.55
CA TYR A 15 16.15 39.82 3.62
C TYR A 15 17.27 38.84 3.98
N TYR A 16 16.94 37.60 4.31
CA TYR A 16 17.91 36.57 4.66
C TYR A 16 18.16 35.67 3.45
N ALA A 17 19.41 35.23 3.25
CA ALA A 17 19.74 34.33 2.16
C ALA A 17 20.68 33.21 2.58
N GLY A 18 20.34 31.99 2.14
CA GLY A 18 21.18 30.80 2.23
C GLY A 18 21.64 30.39 0.84
N ALA A 19 22.87 29.89 0.72
CA ALA A 19 23.42 29.40 -0.53
C ALA A 19 24.43 28.27 -0.29
N ASN A 20 24.73 27.49 -1.33
CA ASN A 20 25.78 26.48 -1.33
C ASN A 20 27.18 27.11 -1.36
N GLU A 21 27.57 27.77 -0.28
CA GLU A 21 28.83 28.53 -0.26
C GLU A 21 29.49 28.49 1.11
N SER A 22 30.29 27.45 1.36
CA SER A 22 31.14 27.38 2.56
C SER A 22 30.36 27.63 3.87
N ASN A 23 29.12 27.14 3.97
CA ASN A 23 28.22 27.35 5.10
C ASN A 23 27.94 28.82 5.44
N ARG A 24 27.88 29.72 4.45
CA ARG A 24 27.57 31.14 4.68
C ARG A 24 26.09 31.46 4.67
N GLN A 25 25.67 32.27 5.62
CA GLN A 25 24.31 32.83 5.73
C GLN A 25 24.41 34.34 5.66
N TYR A 26 23.54 34.96 4.87
CA TYR A 26 23.56 36.37 4.55
C TYR A 26 22.32 37.08 5.06
N ALA A 27 22.46 38.36 5.43
CA ALA A 27 21.35 39.25 5.72
C ALA A 27 21.56 40.61 5.04
N PHE A 28 20.51 41.12 4.40
CA PHE A 28 20.51 42.40 3.66
C PHE A 28 19.51 43.38 4.31
N ASP A 29 19.91 44.65 4.47
CA ASP A 29 19.11 45.69 5.14
C ASP A 29 17.83 46.00 4.36
N ARG A 30 16.73 45.36 4.77
CA ARG A 30 15.42 45.44 4.11
C ARG A 30 14.84 46.83 4.25
N GLU A 31 14.86 47.42 5.45
CA GLU A 31 14.30 48.74 5.71
C GLU A 31 14.95 49.81 4.83
N ASN A 32 16.29 49.81 4.75
CA ASN A 32 17.00 50.76 3.91
C ASN A 32 16.76 50.51 2.40
N MET A 33 16.68 49.25 1.97
CA MET A 33 16.40 48.89 0.58
C MET A 33 14.99 49.31 0.13
N LEU A 34 13.98 49.16 1.00
CA LEU A 34 12.60 49.57 0.69
C LEU A 34 12.45 51.08 0.52
N LEU A 35 13.32 51.87 1.15
CA LEU A 35 13.39 53.33 0.94
C LEU A 35 14.06 53.74 -0.38
N GLY A 36 14.60 52.78 -1.15
CA GLY A 36 15.34 53.05 -2.38
C GLY A 36 16.73 53.66 -2.16
N ASN A 37 17.26 53.57 -0.93
CA ASN A 37 18.61 54.02 -0.62
C ASN A 37 19.66 53.05 -1.17
N PRO A 38 20.92 53.50 -1.34
CA PRO A 38 22.03 52.59 -1.64
C PRO A 38 22.12 51.45 -0.62
N ALA A 39 22.23 50.21 -1.09
CA ALA A 39 22.35 49.04 -0.23
C ALA A 39 23.58 49.16 0.68
N ARG A 40 23.38 48.89 1.97
CA ARG A 40 24.47 48.79 2.95
C ARG A 40 25.24 47.48 2.77
N GLY A 41 26.38 47.37 3.45
CA GLY A 41 27.08 46.09 3.54
C GLY A 41 26.18 45.03 4.19
N TYR A 42 26.06 43.88 3.54
CA TYR A 42 25.35 42.73 4.09
C TYR A 42 26.07 42.23 5.35
N GLN A 43 25.31 41.61 6.26
CA GLN A 43 25.89 40.82 7.34
C GLN A 43 26.06 39.38 6.85
N VAL A 44 27.13 38.73 7.27
CA VAL A 44 27.41 37.34 6.89
C VAL A 44 28.07 36.59 8.04
N PHE A 45 27.60 35.36 8.27
CA PHE A 45 28.24 34.43 9.19
C PHE A 45 28.48 33.09 8.53
N THR A 46 29.51 32.40 8.99
CA THR A 46 29.79 31.00 8.63
C THR A 46 29.37 30.11 9.80
N THR A 47 28.55 29.11 9.52
CA THR A 47 28.12 28.09 10.49
C THR A 47 28.89 26.79 10.34
N VAL A 48 28.59 25.82 11.22
CA VAL A 48 29.20 24.49 11.19
C VAL A 48 28.69 23.68 9.99
N GLY A 49 29.61 23.07 9.23
CA GLY A 49 29.23 22.15 8.16
C GLY A 49 28.71 20.83 8.70
N LEU A 50 27.84 20.17 7.94
CA LEU A 50 27.30 18.85 8.27
C LEU A 50 28.14 17.74 7.59
N PRO A 51 28.84 16.87 8.34
CA PRO A 51 29.65 15.81 7.76
C PRO A 51 28.85 14.88 6.84
N GLY A 52 29.49 14.30 5.82
CA GLY A 52 28.82 13.38 4.88
C GLY A 52 28.12 14.06 3.70
N PHE A 53 27.89 15.37 3.75
CA PHE A 53 27.35 16.14 2.62
C PHE A 53 28.38 17.04 1.94
N GLY A 54 28.49 16.93 0.62
CA GLY A 54 29.26 17.86 -0.21
C GLY A 54 28.51 19.16 -0.53
N PHE A 55 27.18 19.11 -0.57
CA PHE A 55 26.30 20.26 -0.72
C PHE A 55 25.88 20.76 0.66
N GLN A 56 26.27 21.99 1.01
CA GLN A 56 26.00 22.60 2.30
C GLN A 56 25.07 23.80 2.15
N HIS A 57 23.82 23.67 2.59
CA HIS A 57 22.83 24.74 2.55
C HIS A 57 21.96 24.72 3.79
N MET A 58 21.60 25.91 4.27
CA MET A 58 20.57 26.08 5.29
C MET A 58 19.48 26.96 4.72
N MET A 59 18.24 26.50 4.86
CA MET A 59 17.07 27.14 4.30
C MET A 59 16.65 28.33 5.15
N PRO A 60 16.63 29.56 4.63
CA PRO A 60 16.06 30.68 5.36
C PRO A 60 14.54 30.52 5.44
N ALA A 61 13.96 30.89 6.58
CA ALA A 61 12.53 31.06 6.70
C ALA A 61 12.05 32.30 5.93
N ASP A 62 10.84 32.22 5.39
CA ASP A 62 10.22 33.26 4.58
C ASP A 62 8.84 33.58 5.16
N ALA A 63 8.56 34.83 5.50
CA ALA A 63 7.33 35.25 6.18
C ALA A 63 6.18 35.54 5.21
N ASP A 64 5.04 34.90 5.45
CA ASP A 64 3.76 35.11 4.77
C ASP A 64 2.72 35.79 5.69
N GLY A 65 1.68 36.33 5.05
CA GLY A 65 0.53 36.95 5.71
C GLY A 65 0.74 38.41 6.09
N GLU A 66 -0.33 39.05 6.57
CA GLU A 66 -0.31 40.46 6.98
C GLU A 66 0.55 40.72 8.24
N THR A 67 0.73 39.69 9.07
CA THR A 67 1.45 39.80 10.35
C THR A 67 2.87 39.22 10.23
N LEU A 68 3.83 40.12 10.00
CA LEU A 68 5.25 39.79 10.05
C LEU A 68 5.67 39.29 11.45
N PRO A 69 6.79 38.54 11.54
CA PRO A 69 7.41 38.18 12.81
C PRO A 69 7.54 39.36 13.78
N PRO A 70 7.41 39.14 15.10
CA PRO A 70 7.45 40.23 16.09
C PRO A 70 8.77 41.02 16.00
N GLN A 71 8.69 42.32 16.28
CA GLN A 71 9.85 43.21 16.19
C GLN A 71 11.03 42.67 17.03
N GLY A 72 12.21 42.62 16.42
CA GLY A 72 13.41 42.08 17.06
C GLY A 72 13.53 40.55 17.03
N ALA A 73 12.58 39.84 16.41
CA ALA A 73 12.75 38.41 16.14
C ALA A 73 13.94 38.19 15.20
N PRO A 74 14.90 37.32 15.55
CA PRO A 74 16.00 36.97 14.67
C PRO A 74 15.50 36.26 13.41
N GLY A 75 16.21 36.39 12.30
CA GLY A 75 16.00 35.59 11.11
C GLY A 75 16.28 34.12 11.39
N ILE A 76 15.49 33.23 10.79
CA ILE A 76 15.58 31.79 11.01
C ILE A 76 16.25 31.10 9.83
N PHE A 77 17.20 30.22 10.11
CA PHE A 77 17.79 29.28 9.15
C PHE A 77 17.62 27.85 9.66
N MET A 78 17.31 26.91 8.77
CA MET A 78 17.10 25.52 9.15
C MET A 78 17.77 24.52 8.21
N ARG A 79 18.12 23.34 8.72
CA ARG A 79 18.44 22.15 7.93
C ARG A 79 17.97 20.89 8.66
N HIS A 80 17.90 19.77 7.95
CA HIS A 80 17.67 18.46 8.57
C HIS A 80 19.01 17.81 8.95
N ARG A 81 18.95 16.83 9.84
CA ARG A 81 20.06 15.94 10.21
C ARG A 81 19.49 14.55 10.48
N ASP A 82 19.78 13.64 9.55
CA ASP A 82 19.58 12.19 9.67
C ASP A 82 20.70 11.60 10.53
N GLY A 83 20.36 11.13 11.73
CA GLY A 83 21.31 10.70 12.74
C GLY A 83 22.19 9.54 12.25
N GLU A 84 21.58 8.58 11.56
CA GLU A 84 22.22 7.42 10.96
C GLU A 84 23.25 7.84 9.91
N TYR A 85 22.88 8.77 9.04
CA TYR A 85 23.76 9.26 7.97
C TYR A 85 24.93 10.12 8.50
N HIS A 86 24.72 10.80 9.62
CA HIS A 86 25.70 11.73 10.19
C HIS A 86 26.51 11.16 11.37
N GLY A 87 26.32 9.88 11.69
CA GLY A 87 27.15 9.12 12.63
C GLY A 87 26.80 9.31 14.10
N ASP A 88 25.54 9.65 14.38
CA ASP A 88 25.02 9.79 15.73
C ASP A 88 24.83 8.39 16.37
N ASN A 89 25.06 8.28 17.69
CA ASN A 89 24.96 7.01 18.42
C ASN A 89 24.47 7.24 19.87
N PRO A 90 23.22 6.88 20.21
CA PRO A 90 22.19 6.36 19.29
C PRO A 90 21.82 7.39 18.22
N PRO A 91 21.34 6.95 17.05
CA PRO A 91 20.81 7.87 16.05
C PRO A 91 19.66 8.72 16.62
N ASP A 92 19.60 9.98 16.21
CA ASP A 92 18.61 10.95 16.66
C ASP A 92 18.35 11.95 15.53
N ASP A 93 17.15 11.85 14.96
CA ASP A 93 16.73 12.64 13.82
C ASP A 93 16.18 13.99 14.27
N VAL A 94 16.77 15.05 13.74
CA VAL A 94 16.46 16.42 14.17
C VAL A 94 16.35 17.39 13.00
N LEU A 95 15.51 18.40 13.20
CA LEU A 95 15.60 19.66 12.48
C LEU A 95 16.50 20.60 13.29
N GLU A 96 17.60 21.05 12.70
CA GLU A 96 18.50 22.02 13.31
C GLU A 96 18.07 23.45 12.91
N LEU A 97 17.94 24.34 13.89
CA LEU A 97 17.52 25.73 13.74
C LEU A 97 18.59 26.73 14.22
N TRP A 98 18.81 27.81 13.48
CA TRP A 98 19.68 28.93 13.86
C TRP A 98 18.93 30.25 13.85
N GLU A 99 19.34 31.13 14.76
CA GLU A 99 18.84 32.49 14.90
C GLU A 99 19.90 33.51 14.47
N PHE A 100 19.60 34.34 13.49
CA PHE A 100 20.46 35.41 12.97
C PHE A 100 19.89 36.78 13.38
N THR A 101 20.55 37.45 14.32
CA THR A 101 20.26 38.85 14.70
C THR A 101 21.12 39.82 13.89
N THR A 102 20.51 40.90 13.36
CA THR A 102 21.22 41.90 12.56
C THR A 102 21.32 43.26 13.26
N ASP A 103 22.44 43.95 13.05
CA ASP A 103 22.62 45.37 13.36
C ASP A 103 23.45 45.99 12.22
N PHE A 104 22.78 46.63 11.27
CA PHE A 104 23.45 47.22 10.12
C PHE A 104 24.21 48.51 10.48
N ASP A 105 23.84 49.20 11.56
CA ASP A 105 24.50 50.41 12.07
C ASP A 105 25.82 50.09 12.75
N THR A 106 25.81 49.04 13.56
CA THR A 106 26.98 48.50 14.23
C THR A 106 27.13 47.01 13.88
N PRO A 107 27.72 46.67 12.72
CA PRO A 107 27.87 45.28 12.25
C PRO A 107 28.40 44.28 13.30
N ALA A 108 29.27 44.74 14.20
CA ALA A 108 29.84 43.91 15.27
C ALA A 108 28.82 43.43 16.33
N ASN A 109 27.60 44.00 16.37
CA ASN A 109 26.51 43.55 17.23
C ASN A 109 25.64 42.47 16.57
N SER A 110 25.84 42.20 15.27
CA SER A 110 25.15 41.09 14.59
C SER A 110 25.68 39.75 15.09
N ALA A 111 24.86 38.71 15.07
CA ALA A 111 25.24 37.37 15.50
C ALA A 111 24.39 36.29 14.82
N ILE A 112 24.95 35.08 14.72
CA ILE A 112 24.19 33.86 14.45
C ILE A 112 24.39 32.88 15.61
N THR A 113 23.32 32.28 16.11
CA THR A 113 23.33 31.34 17.24
C THR A 113 22.56 30.07 16.92
N GLY A 114 22.93 28.94 17.53
CA GLY A 114 22.42 27.60 17.24
C GLY A 114 23.53 26.56 17.04
N PRO A 115 23.20 25.32 16.62
CA PRO A 115 21.85 24.85 16.34
C PRO A 115 21.02 24.66 17.61
N ILE A 116 19.72 24.90 17.48
CA ILE A 116 18.67 24.40 18.36
C ILE A 116 18.14 23.14 17.69
N ASN A 117 18.16 22.01 18.41
CA ASN A 117 17.70 20.72 17.88
C ASN A 117 16.21 20.54 18.19
N ILE A 118 15.41 20.30 17.17
CA ILE A 118 14.00 19.93 17.28
C ILE A 118 13.89 18.48 16.84
N HIS A 119 13.62 17.60 17.80
CA HIS A 119 13.49 16.16 17.54
C HIS A 119 12.23 15.88 16.70
N VAL A 120 12.40 15.00 15.73
CA VAL A 120 11.36 14.52 14.82
C VAL A 120 11.34 13.00 14.80
N SER A 121 10.27 12.39 14.31
CA SER A 121 10.24 10.95 14.05
C SER A 121 11.26 10.58 12.98
N GLU A 122 11.65 9.31 12.94
CA GLU A 122 12.66 8.79 12.01
C GLU A 122 12.36 9.15 10.53
N PHE A 123 13.43 9.45 9.80
CA PHE A 123 13.45 9.68 8.36
C PHE A 123 14.79 9.24 7.75
N ASP A 124 14.74 8.67 6.54
CA ASP A 124 15.94 8.21 5.86
C ASP A 124 16.31 9.15 4.69
N THR A 125 17.54 9.67 4.71
CA THR A 125 18.13 10.52 3.66
C THR A 125 19.01 9.72 2.68
N HIS A 126 19.04 8.40 2.77
CA HIS A 126 19.69 7.50 1.82
C HIS A 126 18.90 7.40 0.50
N LEU A 127 18.84 8.50 -0.23
CA LEU A 127 18.13 8.60 -1.51
C LEU A 127 19.10 8.36 -2.67
N GLY A 128 19.36 7.11 -2.98
CA GLY A 128 20.40 6.61 -3.88
C GLY A 128 21.73 6.40 -3.16
N GLY A 129 22.83 6.35 -3.91
CA GLY A 129 24.17 6.14 -3.35
C GLY A 129 24.67 7.26 -2.43
N SER A 130 25.89 7.13 -1.92
CA SER A 130 26.48 8.07 -0.95
C SER A 130 27.02 9.38 -1.56
N ASN A 131 26.90 9.60 -2.87
CA ASN A 131 27.51 10.76 -3.55
C ASN A 131 26.49 11.88 -3.83
N PHE A 132 26.99 13.10 -3.94
CA PHE A 132 26.21 14.21 -4.47
C PHE A 132 25.92 13.98 -5.96
N GLY A 133 24.63 14.04 -6.33
CA GLY A 133 24.18 13.86 -7.71
C GLY A 133 23.75 12.44 -8.07
N ASP A 134 23.67 11.52 -7.10
CA ASP A 134 23.15 10.17 -7.34
C ASP A 134 21.69 10.19 -7.78
N LEU A 135 21.38 9.48 -8.87
CA LEU A 135 20.11 9.55 -9.58
C LEU A 135 19.26 8.32 -9.25
N SER A 136 18.19 8.50 -8.49
CA SER A 136 17.39 7.41 -7.92
C SER A 136 15.90 7.48 -8.24
N VAL A 137 15.39 8.61 -8.75
CA VAL A 137 13.97 8.72 -9.12
C VAL A 137 13.77 8.22 -10.57
N PRO A 138 13.05 7.11 -10.80
CA PRO A 138 12.92 6.52 -12.13
C PRO A 138 11.99 7.31 -13.04
N GLN A 139 12.16 7.11 -14.35
CA GLN A 139 11.30 7.65 -15.40
C GLN A 139 10.98 6.56 -16.44
N PRO A 140 9.92 6.73 -17.25
CA PRO A 140 9.60 5.75 -18.29
C PRO A 140 10.63 5.66 -19.40
N ASN A 141 10.51 4.59 -20.20
CA ASN A 141 11.32 4.31 -21.38
C ASN A 141 12.81 4.06 -21.10
N GLY A 142 13.18 3.65 -19.88
CA GLY A 142 14.58 3.42 -19.50
C GLY A 142 15.43 4.67 -19.58
N ALA A 143 14.82 5.85 -19.42
CA ALA A 143 15.55 7.12 -19.37
C ALA A 143 16.39 7.22 -18.10
N THR A 144 17.35 8.15 -18.10
CA THR A 144 18.17 8.45 -16.94
C THR A 144 17.29 8.86 -15.75
N ASN A 145 17.55 8.28 -14.57
CA ASN A 145 16.89 8.66 -13.33
C ASN A 145 17.11 10.15 -12.99
N LEU A 146 16.25 10.70 -12.15
CA LEU A 146 16.34 12.07 -11.66
C LEU A 146 17.02 12.16 -10.29
N PHE A 147 17.66 13.31 -10.07
CA PHE A 147 18.31 13.64 -8.82
C PHE A 147 17.27 14.07 -7.79
N PRO A 148 17.15 13.38 -6.63
CA PRO A 148 16.16 13.73 -5.60
C PRO A 148 16.54 14.93 -4.73
N LEU A 149 17.82 15.35 -4.76
CA LEU A 149 18.37 16.46 -3.97
C LEU A 149 18.18 16.29 -2.45
N LYS A 150 18.90 15.31 -1.89
CA LYS A 150 18.75 14.89 -0.49
C LYS A 150 19.31 15.83 0.59
N GLN A 151 20.22 16.74 0.25
CA GLN A 151 21.00 17.48 1.26
C GLN A 151 20.25 18.65 1.92
N PRO A 152 19.56 19.54 1.19
CA PRO A 152 18.86 20.65 1.81
C PRO A 152 17.43 20.25 2.21
N LEU A 153 16.84 20.98 3.14
CA LEU A 153 15.38 21.13 3.17
C LEU A 153 14.92 21.67 1.81
N MET A 154 13.72 21.32 1.37
CA MET A 154 13.19 21.86 0.12
C MET A 154 12.66 23.29 0.33
N TRP A 155 12.71 24.10 -0.73
CA TRP A 155 12.11 25.43 -0.69
C TRP A 155 10.57 25.31 -0.66
N ARG A 156 9.85 25.98 0.25
CA ARG A 156 10.28 26.94 1.28
C ARG A 156 10.07 26.41 2.71
N VAL A 157 10.77 27.03 3.67
CA VAL A 157 10.35 27.07 5.07
C VAL A 157 9.48 28.31 5.25
N GLN A 158 8.17 28.13 5.28
CA GLN A 158 7.21 29.23 5.41
C GLN A 158 7.04 29.59 6.90
N HIS A 159 7.14 30.86 7.23
CA HIS A 159 6.68 31.43 8.51
C HIS A 159 5.31 32.07 8.33
N ARG A 160 4.44 31.90 9.32
CA ARG A 160 3.14 32.57 9.38
C ARG A 160 2.75 32.84 10.83
N THR A 161 2.09 33.97 11.09
CA THR A 161 1.48 34.25 12.40
C THR A 161 -0.04 34.15 12.26
N ILE A 162 -0.67 33.31 13.06
CA ILE A 162 -2.14 33.15 13.12
C ILE A 162 -2.52 33.22 14.59
N ASP A 163 -3.44 34.13 14.93
CA ASP A 163 -3.89 34.42 16.29
C ASP A 163 -2.71 34.63 17.27
N ASP A 164 -2.59 33.79 18.30
CA ASP A 164 -1.59 33.88 19.35
C ASP A 164 -0.37 32.96 19.11
N LYS A 165 -0.19 32.46 17.88
CA LYS A 165 0.89 31.54 17.49
C LYS A 165 1.66 32.01 16.26
N GLN A 166 2.94 31.66 16.24
CA GLN A 166 3.78 31.64 15.04
C GLN A 166 3.98 30.18 14.61
N TYR A 167 3.99 29.94 13.30
CA TYR A 167 4.23 28.64 12.70
C TYR A 167 5.42 28.68 11.76
N LEU A 168 6.15 27.56 11.69
CA LEU A 168 7.05 27.25 10.58
C LEU A 168 6.58 25.97 9.91
N VAL A 169 6.42 25.99 8.59
CA VAL A 169 6.07 24.81 7.79
C VAL A 169 7.16 24.56 6.78
N GLY A 170 7.62 23.32 6.70
CA GLY A 170 8.67 22.93 5.76
C GLY A 170 8.56 21.48 5.35
N ASN A 171 9.46 21.08 4.45
CA ASN A 171 9.47 19.73 3.90
C ASN A 171 10.86 19.31 3.41
N MET A 172 11.01 18.01 3.19
CA MET A 172 12.16 17.37 2.55
C MET A 172 11.72 16.07 1.86
N VAL A 173 12.60 15.55 1.00
CA VAL A 173 12.42 14.21 0.42
C VAL A 173 13.03 13.17 1.37
N THR A 174 12.41 12.00 1.48
CA THR A 174 12.89 10.89 2.32
C THR A 174 12.62 9.55 1.65
N ASP A 175 13.45 8.54 1.95
CA ASP A 175 13.19 7.15 1.58
C ASP A 175 12.14 6.58 2.54
N VAL A 176 11.09 5.96 2.00
CA VAL A 176 9.96 5.46 2.79
C VAL A 176 9.98 3.95 3.00
N ASP A 177 10.86 3.22 2.29
CA ASP A 177 10.92 1.75 2.38
C ASP A 177 12.34 1.16 2.39
N GLY A 178 13.37 2.01 2.36
CA GLY A 178 14.78 1.61 2.34
C GLY A 178 15.26 1.07 0.99
N ASN A 179 14.47 1.23 -0.08
CA ASN A 179 14.79 0.83 -1.45
C ASN A 179 14.72 2.02 -2.42
N ASP A 180 15.10 3.21 -1.95
CA ASP A 180 15.03 4.46 -2.71
C ASP A 180 13.60 4.81 -3.16
N TYR A 181 12.56 4.51 -2.37
CA TYR A 181 11.20 4.93 -2.69
C TYR A 181 10.89 6.29 -2.07
N HIS A 182 10.67 7.30 -2.91
CA HIS A 182 10.73 8.70 -2.46
C HIS A 182 9.35 9.21 -2.04
N GLY A 183 9.27 9.69 -0.80
CA GLY A 183 8.11 10.39 -0.24
C GLY A 183 8.43 11.83 0.17
N VAL A 184 7.39 12.59 0.50
CA VAL A 184 7.52 13.96 1.01
C VAL A 184 7.37 13.94 2.52
N ARG A 185 8.47 14.14 3.26
CA ARG A 185 8.42 14.41 4.70
C ARG A 185 8.05 15.88 4.91
N TRP A 186 6.98 16.15 5.62
CA TRP A 186 6.54 17.49 5.97
C TRP A 186 6.48 17.65 7.50
N TRP A 187 6.59 18.89 7.96
CA TRP A 187 6.58 19.23 9.37
C TRP A 187 6.01 20.62 9.61
N GLN A 188 5.46 20.80 10.82
CA GLN A 188 4.93 22.04 11.36
C GLN A 188 5.52 22.27 12.74
N LEU A 189 6.15 23.42 12.94
CA LEU A 189 6.60 23.90 14.24
C LEU A 189 5.68 25.02 14.72
N GLU A 190 5.52 25.15 16.03
CA GLU A 190 4.78 26.26 16.65
C GLU A 190 5.57 26.93 17.78
N ARG A 191 5.33 28.23 17.98
CA ARG A 191 5.72 28.97 19.19
C ARG A 191 4.70 30.08 19.51
N PRO A 192 4.68 30.65 20.73
CA PRO A 192 3.82 31.80 21.04
C PRO A 192 4.09 33.01 20.13
N ALA A 193 3.03 33.74 19.74
CA ALA A 193 3.12 34.87 18.81
C ALA A 193 4.07 35.98 19.28
N ALA A 194 4.09 36.26 20.59
CA ALA A 194 4.95 37.29 21.17
C ALA A 194 6.41 36.83 21.38
N SER A 195 6.73 35.55 21.19
CA SER A 195 8.07 35.04 21.43
C SER A 195 9.04 35.40 20.31
N THR A 196 10.25 35.80 20.71
CA THR A 196 11.42 35.98 19.85
C THR A 196 12.54 34.98 20.16
N ASN A 197 12.33 34.04 21.09
CA ASN A 197 13.33 33.06 21.52
C ASN A 197 13.22 31.77 20.69
N GLY A 198 14.33 31.31 20.12
CA GLY A 198 14.36 30.12 19.28
C GLY A 198 14.05 28.82 20.04
N ASN A 199 14.34 28.77 21.35
CA ASN A 199 14.07 27.59 22.18
C ASN A 199 12.58 27.38 22.47
N ASP A 200 11.73 28.34 22.12
CA ASP A 200 10.28 28.22 22.30
C ASP A 200 9.61 27.51 21.11
N TRP A 201 10.34 27.24 20.03
CA TRP A 201 9.86 26.42 18.92
C TRP A 201 9.72 24.96 19.35
N VAL A 202 8.54 24.38 19.13
CA VAL A 202 8.26 22.97 19.37
C VAL A 202 7.64 22.33 18.14
N LEU A 203 7.88 21.03 17.96
CA LEU A 203 7.19 20.23 16.94
C LEU A 203 5.70 20.16 17.27
N LYS A 204 4.87 20.63 16.33
CA LYS A 204 3.41 20.55 16.42
C LYS A 204 2.87 19.31 15.74
N ASP A 205 3.34 19.07 14.52
CA ASP A 205 2.87 17.98 13.68
C ASP A 205 3.90 17.65 12.59
N GLU A 206 3.87 16.43 12.09
CA GLU A 206 4.74 15.93 11.04
C GLU A 206 4.21 14.64 10.42
N GLY A 207 4.59 14.36 9.19
CA GLY A 207 4.29 13.08 8.57
C GLY A 207 5.01 12.89 7.24
N THR A 208 4.98 11.66 6.73
CA THR A 208 5.53 11.32 5.41
C THR A 208 4.39 11.03 4.45
N TYR A 209 4.30 11.81 3.37
CA TYR A 209 3.28 11.62 2.35
C TYR A 209 3.78 10.70 1.23
N THR A 210 3.14 9.53 1.14
CA THR A 210 3.27 8.54 0.06
C THR A 210 1.93 7.79 -0.07
N LEU A 211 1.67 7.22 -1.25
CA LEU A 211 0.49 6.37 -1.49
C LEU A 211 0.84 4.88 -1.65
N ASN A 212 2.14 4.52 -1.59
CA ASN A 212 2.62 3.15 -1.84
C ASN A 212 2.11 2.57 -3.17
N ASP A 213 2.00 3.45 -4.18
CA ASP A 213 1.49 3.17 -5.52
C ASP A 213 2.62 2.97 -6.55
N GLY A 214 3.88 2.93 -6.09
CA GLY A 214 5.07 2.87 -6.94
C GLY A 214 5.38 4.19 -7.66
N VAL A 215 4.66 5.28 -7.36
CA VAL A 215 4.95 6.62 -7.89
C VAL A 215 5.76 7.41 -6.86
N HIS A 216 6.93 7.90 -7.29
CA HIS A 216 7.84 8.67 -6.44
C HIS A 216 7.33 10.11 -6.30
N ARG A 217 7.47 10.69 -5.11
CA ARG A 217 7.05 12.06 -4.79
C ARG A 217 8.25 12.82 -4.22
N TRP A 218 8.76 13.81 -4.96
CA TRP A 218 9.96 14.55 -4.56
C TRP A 218 9.93 16.01 -5.05
N MET A 219 10.95 16.81 -4.73
CA MET A 219 11.05 18.25 -5.07
C MET A 219 9.84 19.08 -4.62
N ALA A 220 9.39 18.81 -3.41
CA ALA A 220 8.18 19.39 -2.88
C ALA A 220 8.36 20.82 -2.37
N SER A 221 7.25 21.53 -2.15
CA SER A 221 7.16 22.76 -1.37
C SER A 221 5.92 22.67 -0.49
N ALA A 222 5.99 23.23 0.72
CA ALA A 222 4.89 23.22 1.69
C ALA A 222 4.51 24.66 2.07
N ALA A 223 3.23 24.88 2.38
CA ALA A 223 2.72 26.16 2.87
C ALA A 223 1.43 25.96 3.68
N MET A 224 1.14 26.92 4.54
CA MET A 224 -0.03 27.04 5.40
C MET A 224 -0.86 28.27 5.00
N ASP A 225 -2.18 28.11 4.87
CA ASP A 225 -3.12 29.19 4.61
C ASP A 225 -3.51 29.97 5.88
N GLY A 226 -4.39 30.96 5.72
CA GLY A 226 -4.88 31.85 6.77
C GLY A 226 -5.67 31.17 7.87
N ASP A 227 -6.22 29.99 7.60
CA ASP A 227 -6.99 29.20 8.58
C ASP A 227 -6.16 28.06 9.18
N GLY A 228 -4.86 28.00 8.86
CA GLY A 228 -3.93 27.01 9.40
C GLY A 228 -3.90 25.68 8.64
N ASN A 229 -4.58 25.56 7.51
CA ASN A 229 -4.56 24.35 6.68
C ASN A 229 -3.23 24.27 5.93
N ILE A 230 -2.66 23.08 5.78
CA ILE A 230 -1.36 22.87 5.15
C ILE A 230 -1.53 22.14 3.82
N ALA A 231 -0.88 22.66 2.78
CA ALA A 231 -0.75 22.01 1.49
C ALA A 231 0.71 21.68 1.18
N ILE A 232 0.90 20.60 0.42
CA ILE A 232 2.17 20.23 -0.20
C ILE A 232 1.98 20.09 -1.70
N GLY A 233 2.87 20.70 -2.49
CA GLY A 233 2.96 20.53 -3.93
C GLY A 233 4.27 19.85 -4.27
N TYR A 234 4.25 18.82 -5.12
CA TYR A 234 5.41 17.99 -5.42
C TYR A 234 5.42 17.46 -6.86
N ASN A 235 6.61 17.01 -7.29
CA ASN A 235 6.78 16.31 -8.55
C ASN A 235 6.48 14.81 -8.41
N THR A 236 6.02 14.19 -9.50
CA THR A 236 5.73 12.74 -9.57
C THR A 236 6.40 12.07 -10.77
N SER A 237 6.85 10.83 -10.63
CA SER A 237 7.51 10.04 -11.68
C SER A 237 7.68 8.58 -11.23
N SER A 238 7.73 7.67 -12.19
CA SER A 238 8.09 6.27 -11.99
C SER A 238 8.60 5.65 -13.29
N SER A 239 8.84 4.34 -13.32
CA SER A 239 9.09 3.62 -14.58
C SER A 239 7.91 3.64 -15.57
N SER A 240 6.71 4.05 -15.12
CA SER A 240 5.48 4.12 -15.93
C SER A 240 4.81 5.49 -15.93
N VAL A 241 5.17 6.40 -15.03
CA VAL A 241 4.63 7.77 -14.91
C VAL A 241 5.71 8.79 -15.26
N PHE A 242 5.43 9.69 -16.21
CA PHE A 242 6.35 10.76 -16.58
C PHE A 242 6.40 11.88 -15.51
N PRO A 243 7.53 12.62 -15.40
CA PRO A 243 7.65 13.78 -14.52
C PRO A 243 6.48 14.79 -14.63
N GLY A 244 5.62 14.79 -13.63
CA GLY A 244 4.42 15.63 -13.51
C GLY A 244 4.39 16.46 -12.22
N MET A 245 3.29 17.19 -12.00
CA MET A 245 3.03 18.01 -10.81
C MET A 245 1.72 17.61 -10.15
N ARG A 246 1.77 17.31 -8.85
CA ARG A 246 0.61 16.97 -8.04
C ARG A 246 0.67 17.71 -6.69
N TYR A 247 -0.44 17.68 -5.96
CA TYR A 247 -0.54 18.26 -4.64
C TYR A 247 -1.45 17.43 -3.72
N ALA A 248 -1.25 17.61 -2.43
CA ALA A 248 -2.08 17.05 -1.36
C ALA A 248 -2.19 18.08 -0.22
N GLY A 249 -3.06 17.82 0.74
CA GLY A 249 -3.25 18.76 1.85
C GLY A 249 -3.99 18.19 3.05
N ARG A 250 -4.07 19.02 4.07
CA ARG A 250 -4.76 18.74 5.34
C ARG A 250 -5.35 20.00 5.96
N LEU A 251 -6.45 19.82 6.67
CA LEU A 251 -7.09 20.77 7.56
C LEU A 251 -6.45 20.71 8.95
N THR A 252 -6.62 21.76 9.74
CA THR A 252 -6.15 21.84 11.14
C THR A 252 -6.72 20.75 12.05
N GLU A 253 -7.89 20.24 11.72
CA GLU A 253 -8.64 19.20 12.44
C GLU A 253 -8.43 17.77 11.89
N ASP A 254 -7.62 17.62 10.83
CA ASP A 254 -7.29 16.31 10.29
C ASP A 254 -6.38 15.52 11.25
N PRO A 255 -6.47 14.17 11.28
CA PRO A 255 -5.61 13.34 12.12
C PRO A 255 -4.13 13.68 11.96
N ALA A 256 -3.42 13.78 13.10
CA ALA A 256 -2.00 14.12 13.13
C ALA A 256 -1.18 13.18 12.23
N GLY A 257 -0.18 13.75 11.56
CA GLY A 257 0.70 13.06 10.62
C GLY A 257 0.09 12.58 9.31
N THR A 258 -1.15 12.98 8.98
CA THR A 258 -1.81 12.58 7.72
C THR A 258 -2.14 13.76 6.81
N MET A 259 -2.27 13.49 5.51
CA MET A 259 -2.76 14.42 4.48
C MET A 259 -4.01 13.84 3.79
N PRO A 260 -5.17 13.79 4.47
CA PRO A 260 -6.31 12.98 4.04
C PRO A 260 -7.11 13.60 2.90
N ARG A 261 -6.77 14.80 2.42
CA ARG A 261 -7.48 15.49 1.32
C ARG A 261 -7.16 14.91 -0.07
N GLY A 262 -6.33 13.87 -0.12
CA GLY A 262 -6.01 13.09 -1.31
C GLY A 262 -5.04 13.78 -2.27
N GLU A 263 -4.51 12.99 -3.20
CA GLU A 263 -3.63 13.49 -4.25
C GLU A 263 -4.43 14.02 -5.44
N ASN A 264 -4.06 15.21 -5.92
CA ASN A 264 -4.67 15.85 -7.07
C ASN A 264 -3.61 16.26 -8.09
N SER A 265 -3.93 16.13 -9.38
CA SER A 265 -3.01 16.51 -10.47
C SER A 265 -3.19 17.97 -10.89
N ILE A 266 -2.08 18.69 -11.04
CA ILE A 266 -2.05 20.00 -11.72
C ILE A 266 -1.74 19.79 -13.20
N ILE A 267 -0.75 18.95 -13.48
CA ILE A 267 -0.39 18.56 -14.84
C ILE A 267 0.41 17.25 -14.82
N GLU A 268 0.00 16.31 -15.68
CA GLU A 268 0.78 15.10 -15.95
C GLU A 268 1.85 15.37 -17.02
N GLY A 269 3.00 14.71 -16.87
CA GLY A 269 4.05 14.71 -17.88
C GLY A 269 3.69 13.86 -19.10
N SER A 270 4.32 14.16 -20.24
CA SER A 270 4.21 13.41 -21.50
C SER A 270 5.56 13.00 -22.08
N GLY A 271 6.65 13.12 -21.32
CA GLY A 271 7.98 12.67 -21.73
C GLY A 271 8.98 12.56 -20.58
N SER A 272 10.01 11.74 -20.79
CA SER A 272 11.14 11.57 -19.87
C SER A 272 12.12 12.75 -20.02
N ASN A 273 12.80 13.17 -18.95
CA ASN A 273 13.81 14.20 -19.02
C ASN A 273 15.15 13.66 -19.55
N SER A 274 15.82 14.43 -20.41
CA SER A 274 17.15 14.08 -20.92
C SER A 274 18.29 14.40 -19.94
N SER A 275 17.99 15.10 -18.84
CA SER A 275 18.93 15.45 -17.76
C SER A 275 18.49 14.81 -16.44
N GLY A 276 19.46 14.30 -15.66
CA GLY A 276 19.22 13.88 -14.28
C GLY A 276 19.02 15.05 -13.31
N ARG A 277 19.50 16.26 -13.63
CA ARG A 277 19.24 17.47 -12.84
C ARG A 277 17.83 17.98 -13.12
N TYR A 278 17.02 18.08 -12.08
CA TYR A 278 15.59 18.34 -12.19
C TYR A 278 15.04 19.02 -10.93
N GLY A 279 14.07 19.92 -11.07
CA GLY A 279 13.19 20.32 -9.96
C GLY A 279 13.77 21.22 -8.87
N ASP A 280 15.06 21.59 -8.91
CA ASP A 280 15.78 22.42 -7.93
C ASP A 280 15.05 23.71 -7.43
N TYR A 281 14.04 24.18 -8.18
CA TYR A 281 13.26 25.39 -7.92
C TYR A 281 11.75 25.11 -8.07
N SER A 282 11.15 24.51 -7.03
CA SER A 282 9.71 24.48 -6.80
C SER A 282 9.33 25.48 -5.70
N SER A 283 8.09 25.98 -5.69
CA SER A 283 7.60 26.92 -4.68
C SER A 283 6.08 26.88 -4.58
N LEU A 284 5.57 26.76 -3.36
CA LEU A 284 4.15 26.86 -2.99
C LEU A 284 3.98 28.10 -2.11
N ASN A 285 3.14 29.05 -2.53
CA ASN A 285 2.93 30.32 -1.83
C ASN A 285 1.44 30.58 -1.67
N VAL A 286 1.06 31.27 -0.61
CA VAL A 286 -0.32 31.66 -0.37
C VAL A 286 -0.57 33.06 -0.92
N ASP A 287 -1.70 33.24 -1.58
CA ASP A 287 -2.14 34.53 -2.11
C ASP A 287 -2.45 35.48 -0.94
N PRO A 288 -1.73 36.60 -0.78
CA PRO A 288 -1.95 37.51 0.34
C PRO A 288 -3.25 38.33 0.20
N VAL A 289 -3.99 38.20 -0.90
CA VAL A 289 -5.27 38.91 -1.08
C VAL A 289 -6.41 38.21 -0.34
N ASP A 290 -6.45 36.88 -0.39
CA ASP A 290 -7.49 36.08 0.27
C ASP A 290 -6.94 35.21 1.40
N GLU A 291 -5.62 35.15 1.55
CA GLU A 291 -4.89 34.33 2.52
C GLU A 291 -5.20 32.82 2.40
N CYS A 292 -5.74 32.37 1.26
CA CYS A 292 -6.30 31.02 1.10
C CYS A 292 -5.87 30.32 -0.19
N THR A 293 -5.70 31.06 -1.27
CA THR A 293 -5.34 30.48 -2.56
C THR A 293 -3.86 30.13 -2.57
N PHE A 294 -3.54 28.85 -2.73
CA PHE A 294 -2.18 28.37 -2.95
C PHE A 294 -1.82 28.51 -4.43
N TRP A 295 -0.68 29.13 -4.70
CA TRP A 295 -0.02 29.19 -6.00
C TRP A 295 1.21 28.28 -6.01
N TYR A 296 1.12 27.16 -6.75
CA TYR A 296 2.22 26.22 -6.91
C TYR A 296 2.94 26.40 -8.24
N THR A 297 4.25 26.58 -8.19
CA THR A 297 5.13 26.62 -9.37
C THR A 297 6.18 25.52 -9.26
N ALA A 298 6.25 24.65 -10.27
CA ALA A 298 7.30 23.65 -10.38
C ALA A 298 7.55 23.25 -11.84
N GLN A 299 8.51 22.34 -12.03
CA GLN A 299 8.83 21.77 -13.33
C GLN A 299 7.87 20.62 -13.65
N TYR A 300 7.62 20.36 -14.93
CA TYR A 300 7.01 19.14 -15.44
C TYR A 300 7.62 18.84 -16.82
N ASN A 301 7.42 17.65 -17.38
CA ASN A 301 7.93 17.31 -18.70
C ASN A 301 6.84 17.21 -19.76
N ALA A 302 6.77 18.18 -20.68
CA ALA A 302 5.94 18.05 -21.88
C ALA A 302 6.61 17.21 -22.99
N SER A 303 7.92 16.99 -22.92
CA SER A 303 8.72 16.20 -23.87
C SER A 303 10.04 15.78 -23.22
N SER A 304 11.16 15.81 -23.97
CA SER A 304 12.50 15.43 -23.48
C SER A 304 13.18 16.46 -22.56
N ASN A 305 12.57 17.63 -22.37
CA ASN A 305 13.05 18.71 -21.52
C ASN A 305 11.98 19.13 -20.51
N TRP A 306 12.43 19.75 -19.43
CA TRP A 306 11.53 20.36 -18.44
C TRP A 306 10.85 21.60 -19.03
N SER A 307 9.64 21.86 -18.55
CA SER A 307 8.84 23.06 -18.70
C SER A 307 8.36 23.50 -17.32
N THR A 308 7.94 24.75 -17.16
CA THR A 308 7.34 25.24 -15.91
C THR A 308 5.82 25.32 -16.05
N ARG A 309 5.09 24.93 -15.00
CA ARG A 309 3.66 25.18 -14.87
C ARG A 309 3.40 25.89 -13.54
N ILE A 310 2.39 26.76 -13.56
CA ILE A 310 1.83 27.39 -12.37
C ILE A 310 0.38 26.90 -12.25
N GLY A 311 0.01 26.40 -11.08
CA GLY A 311 -1.35 25.99 -10.72
C GLY A 311 -1.84 26.74 -9.49
N ALA A 312 -3.14 26.97 -9.41
CA ALA A 312 -3.80 27.52 -8.22
C ALA A 312 -4.83 26.53 -7.69
N PHE A 313 -4.92 26.43 -6.36
CA PHE A 313 -5.93 25.65 -5.66
C PHE A 313 -6.15 26.25 -4.26
N LYS A 314 -7.24 25.89 -3.59
CA LYS A 314 -7.53 26.32 -2.22
C LYS A 314 -8.35 25.28 -1.50
N PHE A 315 -8.30 25.27 -0.17
CA PHE A 315 -9.29 24.53 0.60
C PHE A 315 -10.62 25.28 0.56
N GLU A 316 -11.72 24.55 0.38
CA GLU A 316 -13.02 25.18 0.19
C GLU A 316 -13.48 25.98 1.42
N GLN A 317 -13.12 25.52 2.63
CA GLN A 317 -13.49 26.18 3.88
C GLN A 317 -12.60 27.38 4.24
N CYS A 318 -11.47 27.60 3.55
CA CYS A 318 -10.53 28.65 3.92
C CYS A 318 -11.11 30.07 3.70
N GLY A 319 -10.88 30.95 4.68
CA GLY A 319 -11.22 32.37 4.60
C GLY A 319 -12.67 32.63 4.98
N CYS A 320 -13.34 31.65 5.57
CA CYS A 320 -14.72 31.78 5.98
C CYS A 320 -14.85 32.47 7.34
N GLN A 321 -14.59 33.77 7.36
CA GLN A 321 -14.86 34.65 8.50
C GLN A 321 -16.37 34.91 8.62
N LEU A 322 -17.09 33.92 9.12
CA LEU A 322 -18.43 34.13 9.68
C LEU A 322 -18.23 34.42 11.17
N SER A 323 -18.87 35.47 11.70
CA SER A 323 -18.93 35.65 13.16
C SER A 323 -19.89 34.58 13.69
N LEU A 324 -19.36 33.40 13.99
CA LEU A 324 -20.16 32.22 14.26
C LEU A 324 -20.59 32.17 15.72
N ASP A 325 -21.90 32.04 15.93
CA ASP A 325 -22.44 31.60 17.21
C ASP A 325 -22.07 30.14 17.47
N THR A 326 -21.84 29.78 18.73
CA THR A 326 -21.67 28.37 19.12
C THR A 326 -23.03 27.70 19.10
N ILE A 327 -23.23 26.75 18.18
CA ILE A 327 -24.43 25.90 18.17
C ILE A 327 -24.38 24.95 19.36
N ASN A 328 -25.42 24.96 20.18
CA ASN A 328 -25.57 23.99 21.27
C ASN A 328 -26.59 22.93 20.91
N VAL A 329 -26.21 21.67 21.06
CA VAL A 329 -27.13 20.54 20.98
C VAL A 329 -27.79 20.41 22.35
N THR A 330 -29.13 20.54 22.36
CA THR A 330 -29.95 20.61 23.56
C THR A 330 -30.32 19.25 24.12
N GLY A 331 -30.28 18.19 23.30
CA GLY A 331 -30.49 16.84 23.77
C GLY A 331 -30.51 15.77 22.68
N ALA A 332 -30.43 14.52 23.12
CA ALA A 332 -30.73 13.32 22.35
C ALA A 332 -31.76 12.50 23.13
N THR A 333 -32.88 12.16 22.52
CA THR A 333 -33.98 11.43 23.16
C THR A 333 -34.35 10.18 22.36
N VAL A 334 -34.91 9.16 23.03
CA VAL A 334 -35.23 7.87 22.42
C VAL A 334 -36.75 7.69 22.43
N PRO A 335 -37.47 8.25 21.45
CA PRO A 335 -38.94 8.24 21.46
C PRO A 335 -39.53 6.87 21.07
N ASN A 336 -38.81 6.09 20.25
CA ASN A 336 -39.21 4.76 19.77
C ASN A 336 -37.99 3.85 19.61
N ASP A 337 -38.24 2.58 19.32
CA ASP A 337 -37.21 1.61 18.95
C ASP A 337 -36.49 2.00 17.66
N ASN A 338 -35.16 1.83 17.64
CA ASN A 338 -34.27 2.19 16.54
C ASN A 338 -34.41 3.66 16.09
N GLN A 339 -34.69 4.54 17.05
CA GLN A 339 -34.85 5.97 16.80
C GLN A 339 -34.16 6.80 17.88
N ILE A 340 -33.35 7.78 17.47
CA ILE A 340 -32.86 8.85 18.35
C ILE A 340 -33.24 10.21 17.73
N ASP A 341 -33.97 11.02 18.48
CA ASP A 341 -34.27 12.40 18.11
C ASP A 341 -33.23 13.33 18.74
N VAL A 342 -32.47 14.04 17.90
CA VAL A 342 -31.42 14.99 18.29
C VAL A 342 -31.95 16.40 18.11
N SER A 343 -31.87 17.24 19.14
CA SER A 343 -32.35 18.63 19.09
C SER A 343 -31.25 19.64 19.36
N TRP A 344 -31.30 20.81 18.71
CA TRP A 344 -30.29 21.87 18.88
C TRP A 344 -30.90 23.28 18.77
N ASP A 345 -30.12 24.25 19.22
CA ASP A 345 -30.44 25.68 19.14
C ASP A 345 -30.26 26.22 17.71
N ASP A 346 -31.15 27.10 17.31
CA ASP A 346 -31.06 27.88 16.08
C ASP A 346 -29.96 28.94 16.17
N SER A 347 -29.27 29.17 15.07
CA SER A 347 -28.20 30.15 14.92
C SER A 347 -28.76 31.57 14.91
N ALA A 348 -28.12 32.49 15.63
CA ALA A 348 -28.41 33.91 15.49
C ALA A 348 -27.70 34.55 14.28
N THR A 349 -26.86 33.79 13.56
CA THR A 349 -26.09 34.27 12.39
C THR A 349 -26.93 34.09 11.11
N PRO A 350 -27.34 35.18 10.42
CA PRO A 350 -28.21 35.12 9.24
C PRO A 350 -27.63 34.38 8.03
N GLU A 351 -26.30 34.26 7.94
CA GLU A 351 -25.59 33.56 6.88
C GLU A 351 -25.68 32.04 7.03
N MET A 352 -26.00 31.52 8.23
CA MET A 352 -26.24 30.10 8.43
C MET A 352 -27.61 29.74 7.86
N ILE A 353 -27.63 28.83 6.90
CA ILE A 353 -28.87 28.40 6.23
C ILE A 353 -29.11 26.90 6.33
N GLU A 354 -28.20 26.14 6.95
CA GLU A 354 -28.38 24.71 7.23
C GLU A 354 -27.54 24.24 8.43
N TYR A 355 -27.88 23.05 8.93
CA TYR A 355 -27.22 22.35 10.02
C TYR A 355 -26.80 20.96 9.55
N LYS A 356 -25.53 20.62 9.71
CA LYS A 356 -24.95 19.31 9.41
C LYS A 356 -24.88 18.49 10.69
N ILE A 357 -25.57 17.35 10.72
CA ILE A 357 -25.69 16.48 11.89
C ILE A 357 -24.69 15.34 11.75
N TYR A 358 -23.82 15.18 12.74
CA TYR A 358 -22.84 14.10 12.74
C TYR A 358 -23.08 13.13 13.88
N ARG A 359 -22.73 11.86 13.65
CA ARG A 359 -22.90 10.76 14.59
C ARG A 359 -21.62 9.92 14.72
N SER A 360 -21.35 9.42 15.91
CA SER A 360 -20.31 8.44 16.19
C SER A 360 -20.81 7.35 17.15
N THR A 361 -20.16 6.19 17.13
CA THR A 361 -20.30 5.15 18.18
C THR A 361 -19.18 5.23 19.21
N THR A 362 -18.22 6.14 19.04
CA THR A 362 -17.09 6.39 19.94
C THR A 362 -17.15 7.81 20.49
N MET A 363 -17.04 7.95 21.81
CA MET A 363 -17.08 9.26 22.47
C MET A 363 -15.96 10.18 21.96
N GLY A 364 -16.30 11.41 21.59
CA GLY A 364 -15.36 12.50 21.29
C GLY A 364 -14.62 12.40 19.95
N THR A 365 -14.86 11.38 19.12
CA THR A 365 -14.16 11.19 17.84
C THR A 365 -14.95 10.33 16.87
N GLY A 366 -14.51 10.21 15.62
CA GLY A 366 -15.09 9.29 14.62
C GLY A 366 -16.45 9.70 14.08
N TYR A 367 -16.80 10.99 14.16
CA TYR A 367 -18.09 11.48 13.70
C TYR A 367 -18.21 11.43 12.17
N VAL A 368 -19.33 10.89 11.69
CA VAL A 368 -19.71 10.87 10.28
C VAL A 368 -20.96 11.73 10.07
N LEU A 369 -21.00 12.49 8.97
CA LEU A 369 -22.19 13.26 8.58
C LEU A 369 -23.32 12.30 8.24
N ILE A 370 -24.47 12.43 8.89
CA ILE A 370 -25.65 11.58 8.65
C ILE A 370 -26.81 12.30 7.99
N ASP A 371 -26.93 13.62 8.19
CA ASP A 371 -27.92 14.43 7.48
C ASP A 371 -27.58 15.93 7.50
N THR A 372 -28.27 16.69 6.65
CA THR A 372 -28.24 18.16 6.60
C THR A 372 -29.66 18.71 6.68
N VAL A 373 -29.95 19.50 7.71
CA VAL A 373 -31.26 20.12 7.95
C VAL A 373 -31.20 21.60 7.61
N ALA A 374 -32.04 22.06 6.68
CA ALA A 374 -32.12 23.47 6.33
C ALA A 374 -32.61 24.33 7.51
N ASP A 375 -31.97 25.46 7.71
CA ASP A 375 -32.41 26.52 8.62
C ASP A 375 -33.55 27.30 7.96
N THR A 376 -34.75 27.12 8.50
CA THR A 376 -35.97 27.80 8.08
C THR A 376 -36.17 29.17 8.73
N SER A 377 -35.33 29.55 9.70
CA SER A 377 -35.34 30.83 10.39
C SER A 377 -33.94 31.46 10.54
N PRO A 378 -33.17 31.67 9.44
CA PRO A 378 -31.82 32.19 9.54
C PRO A 378 -31.74 33.51 10.33
N GLY A 379 -30.83 33.54 11.31
CA GLY A 379 -30.53 34.74 12.09
C GLY A 379 -31.48 35.04 13.25
N THR A 380 -32.37 34.10 13.64
CA THR A 380 -33.32 34.35 14.74
C THR A 380 -32.79 33.98 16.13
N GLY A 381 -31.90 32.98 16.24
CA GLY A 381 -31.20 32.67 17.50
C GLY A 381 -32.12 32.14 18.60
N SER A 382 -32.81 31.03 18.36
CA SER A 382 -33.84 30.45 19.25
C SER A 382 -33.46 29.08 19.83
N THR A 383 -33.74 28.83 21.11
CA THR A 383 -33.28 27.59 21.78
C THR A 383 -34.17 26.38 21.49
N GLY A 384 -33.57 25.23 21.16
CA GLY A 384 -34.25 23.95 20.94
C GLY A 384 -35.20 23.93 19.75
N SER A 385 -34.96 24.76 18.74
CA SER A 385 -35.88 24.98 17.61
C SER A 385 -35.80 23.92 16.51
N TYR A 386 -34.67 23.20 16.42
CA TYR A 386 -34.44 22.18 15.40
C TYR A 386 -34.37 20.79 16.01
N THR A 387 -34.84 19.80 15.24
CA THR A 387 -34.76 18.39 15.60
C THR A 387 -34.51 17.56 14.35
N TYR A 388 -33.61 16.59 14.47
CA TYR A 388 -33.38 15.54 13.48
C TYR A 388 -33.77 14.19 14.06
N ASN A 389 -34.47 13.40 13.26
CA ASN A 389 -34.90 12.06 13.61
C ASN A 389 -33.95 11.04 12.97
N ASP A 390 -33.02 10.51 13.77
CA ASP A 390 -32.12 9.46 13.34
C ASP A 390 -32.79 8.09 13.50
N THR A 391 -33.24 7.53 12.38
CA THR A 391 -33.84 6.18 12.29
C THR A 391 -32.83 5.11 11.86
N ALA A 392 -31.56 5.48 11.63
CA ALA A 392 -30.51 4.56 11.19
C ALA A 392 -29.68 4.02 12.36
N VAL A 393 -30.19 4.17 13.58
CA VAL A 393 -29.56 3.68 14.82
C VAL A 393 -30.03 2.28 15.15
N SER A 394 -29.17 1.51 15.82
CA SER A 394 -29.43 0.13 16.20
C SER A 394 -29.63 0.00 17.70
N GLY A 395 -30.68 -0.72 18.09
CA GLY A 395 -31.05 -0.98 19.48
C GLY A 395 -29.88 -1.52 20.30
N GLY A 396 -29.77 -1.02 21.53
CA GLY A 396 -28.72 -1.36 22.50
C GLY A 396 -27.38 -0.64 22.26
N THR A 397 -27.20 0.06 21.14
CA THR A 397 -25.96 0.77 20.81
C THR A 397 -26.01 2.22 21.33
N VAL A 398 -24.90 2.70 21.91
CA VAL A 398 -24.73 4.10 22.30
C VAL A 398 -24.26 4.90 21.09
N TYR A 399 -24.95 5.99 20.80
CA TYR A 399 -24.58 6.94 19.75
C TYR A 399 -24.29 8.31 20.35
N TYR A 400 -23.27 8.95 19.81
CA TYR A 400 -22.80 10.28 20.17
C TYR A 400 -23.06 11.22 19.00
N TYR A 401 -23.58 12.41 19.28
CA TYR A 401 -23.98 13.38 18.26
C TYR A 401 -23.35 14.74 18.50
N ILE A 402 -23.00 15.39 17.40
CA ILE A 402 -22.64 16.81 17.32
C ILE A 402 -23.35 17.43 16.12
N VAL A 403 -23.51 18.75 16.13
CA VAL A 403 -24.06 19.52 15.01
C VAL A 403 -23.09 20.64 14.64
N LYS A 404 -22.98 20.91 13.34
CA LYS A 404 -22.30 22.10 12.81
C LYS A 404 -23.28 22.92 12.00
N ALA A 405 -23.34 24.24 12.18
CA ALA A 405 -24.09 25.10 11.25
C ALA A 405 -23.26 25.38 9.99
N SER A 406 -23.93 25.66 8.88
CA SER A 406 -23.33 25.92 7.57
C SER A 406 -24.09 27.00 6.81
N ASP A 407 -23.38 27.69 5.92
CA ASP A 407 -23.94 28.67 4.98
C ASP A 407 -24.50 28.04 3.69
N GLY A 408 -24.62 26.71 3.66
CA GLY A 408 -24.99 25.95 2.46
C GLY A 408 -23.88 25.84 1.42
N GLY A 409 -22.69 26.37 1.72
CA GLY A 409 -21.45 26.18 0.98
C GLY A 409 -20.47 25.31 1.76
N ALA A 410 -19.18 25.67 1.67
CA ALA A 410 -18.11 24.96 2.34
C ALA A 410 -17.89 25.38 3.79
N CYS A 411 -18.55 26.46 4.24
CA CYS A 411 -18.32 27.02 5.56
C CYS A 411 -19.09 26.23 6.62
N LEU A 412 -18.40 25.90 7.71
CA LEU A 412 -18.95 25.14 8.83
C LEU A 412 -18.47 25.73 10.16
N THR A 413 -19.32 25.66 11.17
CA THR A 413 -18.90 25.91 12.56
C THR A 413 -17.98 24.81 13.07
N SER A 414 -17.25 25.11 14.16
CA SER A 414 -16.69 24.07 15.03
C SER A 414 -17.79 23.12 15.54
N ASN A 415 -17.38 21.97 16.07
CA ASN A 415 -18.31 21.03 16.71
C ASN A 415 -19.09 21.73 17.83
N SER A 416 -20.40 21.49 17.89
CA SER A 416 -21.19 21.76 19.10
C SER A 416 -20.68 20.97 20.31
N ASN A 417 -21.30 21.16 21.47
CA ASN A 417 -21.22 20.17 22.54
C ASN A 417 -21.72 18.80 22.05
N GLU A 418 -21.12 17.74 22.60
CA GLU A 418 -21.55 16.37 22.34
C GLU A 418 -22.73 16.00 23.25
N VAL A 419 -23.72 15.31 22.68
CA VAL A 419 -24.76 14.59 23.43
C VAL A 419 -24.74 13.12 23.04
N ASN A 420 -25.33 12.25 23.87
CA ASN A 420 -25.44 10.84 23.54
C ASN A 420 -26.78 10.26 24.00
N ALA A 421 -27.17 9.16 23.36
CA ALA A 421 -28.29 8.34 23.78
C ALA A 421 -28.03 6.87 23.39
N THR A 422 -28.63 5.94 24.14
CA THR A 422 -28.64 4.51 23.79
C THR A 422 -29.94 4.19 23.07
N ALA A 423 -29.87 3.81 21.80
CA ALA A 423 -31.06 3.42 21.06
C ALA A 423 -31.73 2.19 21.70
N THR A 424 -33.06 2.11 21.67
CA THR A 424 -33.82 0.92 22.11
C THR A 424 -34.25 0.07 20.92
N GLY A 425 -34.86 -1.09 21.18
CA GLY A 425 -35.35 -2.00 20.14
C GLY A 425 -34.42 -3.16 19.82
N LEU A 426 -34.76 -3.90 18.76
CA LEU A 426 -33.92 -4.97 18.23
C LEU A 426 -32.71 -4.37 17.52
N CYS A 427 -31.54 -4.94 17.78
CA CYS A 427 -30.32 -4.62 17.05
C CYS A 427 -30.51 -4.89 15.54
N THR A 428 -30.00 -4.01 14.69
CA THR A 428 -30.11 -4.09 13.22
C THR A 428 -28.75 -4.17 12.52
N LEU A 429 -27.65 -4.34 13.27
CA LEU A 429 -26.30 -4.41 12.73
C LEU A 429 -26.02 -5.79 12.13
N ALA A 430 -25.30 -5.81 11.00
CA ALA A 430 -24.78 -7.03 10.42
C ALA A 430 -23.58 -7.57 11.24
N PRO A 431 -23.33 -8.89 11.23
CA PRO A 431 -22.12 -9.46 11.79
C PRO A 431 -20.85 -8.97 11.09
N THR A 432 -19.71 -9.11 11.76
CA THR A 432 -18.39 -8.99 11.14
C THR A 432 -17.81 -10.38 10.93
N PHE A 433 -17.46 -10.70 9.67
CA PHE A 433 -17.02 -12.03 9.26
C PHE A 433 -15.95 -11.92 8.17
N ALA A 434 -14.86 -12.68 8.30
CA ALA A 434 -13.74 -12.69 7.34
C ALA A 434 -14.04 -13.51 6.07
N GLY A 435 -15.03 -14.42 6.14
CA GLY A 435 -15.41 -15.28 5.04
C GLY A 435 -14.84 -16.69 5.09
N ILE A 436 -14.94 -17.38 3.96
CA ILE A 436 -14.41 -18.74 3.77
C ILE A 436 -12.88 -18.75 3.89
N THR A 437 -12.33 -19.80 4.50
CA THR A 437 -10.88 -20.02 4.63
C THR A 437 -10.37 -21.16 3.76
N SER A 438 -11.20 -22.18 3.50
CA SER A 438 -10.87 -23.26 2.58
C SER A 438 -12.10 -23.92 1.97
N ALA A 439 -11.96 -24.40 0.73
CA ALA A 439 -12.81 -25.34 0.02
C ALA A 439 -11.95 -26.55 -0.40
N SER A 440 -12.33 -27.75 0.03
CA SER A 440 -11.52 -28.96 -0.15
C SER A 440 -12.29 -30.08 -0.81
N ASN A 441 -11.76 -30.61 -1.91
CA ASN A 441 -12.29 -31.78 -2.59
C ASN A 441 -12.19 -33.02 -1.70
N ASN A 442 -13.30 -33.71 -1.47
CA ASN A 442 -13.30 -34.93 -0.64
C ASN A 442 -13.05 -36.22 -1.43
N ALA A 443 -12.95 -36.15 -2.77
CA ALA A 443 -12.76 -37.31 -3.65
C ALA A 443 -13.71 -38.48 -3.34
N THR A 444 -15.02 -38.21 -3.35
CA THR A 444 -16.06 -39.18 -2.98
C THR A 444 -16.85 -39.64 -4.20
N GLN A 445 -17.46 -40.83 -4.16
CA GLN A 445 -18.25 -41.37 -5.28
C GLN A 445 -19.34 -40.42 -5.79
N SER A 446 -20.02 -39.72 -4.88
CA SER A 446 -21.07 -38.75 -5.20
C SER A 446 -20.56 -37.33 -5.46
N CYS A 447 -19.24 -37.10 -5.36
CA CYS A 447 -18.59 -35.80 -5.33
C CYS A 447 -19.04 -34.90 -4.17
N SER A 448 -18.08 -34.38 -3.43
CA SER A 448 -18.36 -33.46 -2.34
C SER A 448 -17.18 -32.54 -2.08
N VAL A 449 -17.48 -31.35 -1.58
CA VAL A 449 -16.51 -30.35 -1.17
C VAL A 449 -16.77 -30.01 0.30
N THR A 450 -15.74 -30.02 1.13
CA THR A 450 -15.80 -29.53 2.51
C THR A 450 -15.33 -28.09 2.55
N LEU A 451 -16.16 -27.21 3.09
CA LEU A 451 -15.86 -25.79 3.30
C LEU A 451 -15.53 -25.54 4.78
N ASN A 452 -14.58 -24.67 5.07
CA ASN A 452 -14.23 -24.26 6.44
C ASN A 452 -14.05 -22.74 6.55
N TRP A 453 -14.35 -22.18 7.73
CA TRP A 453 -14.16 -20.76 8.04
C TRP A 453 -13.98 -20.51 9.54
N ASP A 454 -13.48 -19.32 9.89
CA ASP A 454 -13.41 -18.88 11.29
C ASP A 454 -14.75 -18.33 11.79
N ALA A 455 -14.96 -18.30 13.11
CA ALA A 455 -16.21 -17.80 13.67
C ALA A 455 -16.42 -16.30 13.34
N ALA A 456 -17.66 -15.92 12.99
CA ALA A 456 -18.03 -14.53 12.85
C ALA A 456 -18.23 -13.89 14.25
N SER A 457 -18.25 -12.56 14.30
CA SER A 457 -18.49 -11.79 15.52
C SER A 457 -19.75 -10.94 15.37
N SER A 458 -20.63 -10.97 16.38
CA SER A 458 -21.82 -10.11 16.39
C SER A 458 -21.42 -8.69 16.78
N GLN A 459 -22.05 -7.72 16.12
CA GLN A 459 -21.95 -6.30 16.47
C GLN A 459 -23.09 -5.85 17.42
N CYS A 460 -23.95 -6.78 17.83
CA CYS A 460 -25.07 -6.49 18.72
C CYS A 460 -24.69 -6.61 20.21
N PRO A 461 -25.04 -5.64 21.06
CA PRO A 461 -24.80 -5.71 22.50
C PRO A 461 -25.81 -6.60 23.25
N ASN A 462 -25.48 -6.99 24.50
CA ASN A 462 -26.36 -7.64 25.49
C ASN A 462 -26.90 -9.06 25.17
N SER A 463 -26.02 -10.02 24.85
CA SER A 463 -26.41 -11.44 24.60
C SER A 463 -27.37 -11.66 23.43
N GLN A 464 -27.60 -10.63 22.61
CA GLN A 464 -28.09 -10.72 21.24
C GLN A 464 -26.88 -10.98 20.34
N GLY A 465 -27.03 -11.76 19.27
CA GLY A 465 -25.90 -12.10 18.40
C GLY A 465 -25.68 -13.57 18.15
N ALA A 466 -26.73 -14.39 18.20
CA ALA A 466 -26.61 -15.77 17.72
C ALA A 466 -26.40 -15.77 16.20
N LEU A 467 -25.28 -16.29 15.73
CA LEU A 467 -24.89 -16.24 14.32
C LEU A 467 -25.10 -17.59 13.63
N ASN A 468 -25.60 -17.54 12.40
CA ASN A 468 -25.62 -18.66 11.47
C ASN A 468 -24.98 -18.23 10.14
N TYR A 469 -24.76 -19.18 9.25
CA TYR A 469 -24.13 -18.94 7.95
C TYR A 469 -25.04 -19.36 6.79
N SER A 470 -24.94 -18.59 5.72
CA SER A 470 -25.42 -18.91 4.37
C SER A 470 -24.24 -19.27 3.48
N VAL A 471 -24.40 -20.34 2.71
CA VAL A 471 -23.38 -20.83 1.78
C VAL A 471 -23.88 -20.64 0.36
N TYR A 472 -23.05 -19.99 -0.46
CA TYR A 472 -23.33 -19.69 -1.85
C TYR A 472 -22.31 -20.37 -2.75
N ARG A 473 -22.74 -20.83 -3.93
CA ARG A 473 -21.92 -21.58 -4.89
C ARG A 473 -22.19 -21.18 -6.33
N SER A 474 -21.15 -21.03 -7.13
CA SER A 474 -21.22 -20.77 -8.57
C SER A 474 -20.16 -21.57 -9.33
N THR A 475 -20.35 -21.79 -10.64
CA THR A 475 -19.31 -22.29 -11.54
C THR A 475 -18.58 -21.14 -12.26
N THR A 476 -18.71 -19.93 -11.76
CA THR A 476 -18.11 -18.71 -12.30
C THR A 476 -17.55 -17.91 -11.13
N SER A 477 -16.25 -17.66 -11.14
CA SER A 477 -15.54 -16.84 -10.15
C SER A 477 -16.07 -15.41 -10.13
N GLY A 478 -16.03 -14.78 -8.95
CA GLY A 478 -16.44 -13.40 -8.75
C GLY A 478 -17.96 -13.21 -8.85
N PHE A 479 -18.73 -14.28 -8.62
CA PHE A 479 -20.18 -14.21 -8.65
C PHE A 479 -20.73 -13.42 -7.46
N THR A 480 -21.91 -12.82 -7.64
CA THR A 480 -22.60 -12.13 -6.54
C THR A 480 -23.49 -13.13 -5.77
N PRO A 481 -23.32 -13.29 -4.45
CA PRO A 481 -24.23 -14.07 -3.62
C PRO A 481 -25.67 -13.58 -3.74
N SER A 482 -26.59 -14.51 -3.99
CA SER A 482 -28.01 -14.24 -4.15
C SER A 482 -28.85 -15.50 -3.86
N PRO A 483 -30.18 -15.39 -3.69
CA PRO A 483 -31.03 -16.56 -3.54
C PRO A 483 -30.93 -17.57 -4.70
N ALA A 484 -30.45 -17.17 -5.89
CA ALA A 484 -30.30 -18.05 -7.03
C ALA A 484 -29.10 -19.01 -6.94
N ASN A 485 -28.10 -18.68 -6.11
CA ASN A 485 -26.88 -19.46 -5.93
C ASN A 485 -26.63 -19.87 -4.46
N GLN A 486 -27.62 -19.66 -3.59
CA GLN A 486 -27.59 -20.12 -2.20
C GLN A 486 -27.85 -21.64 -2.16
N ILE A 487 -26.91 -22.40 -1.59
CA ILE A 487 -27.03 -23.86 -1.45
C ILE A 487 -27.35 -24.30 -0.02
N ALA A 488 -27.08 -23.45 0.97
CA ALA A 488 -27.48 -23.68 2.35
C ALA A 488 -27.67 -22.37 3.12
N THR A 489 -28.46 -22.44 4.19
CA THR A 489 -28.62 -21.38 5.20
C THR A 489 -28.90 -22.03 6.55
N GLY A 490 -28.78 -21.29 7.65
CA GLY A 490 -28.93 -21.84 8.99
C GLY A 490 -27.78 -22.74 9.45
N VAL A 491 -26.63 -22.68 8.79
CA VAL A 491 -25.44 -23.45 9.18
C VAL A 491 -24.93 -22.85 10.49
N ASN A 492 -24.86 -23.66 11.54
CA ASN A 492 -24.47 -23.23 12.90
C ASN A 492 -23.09 -23.79 13.33
N ALA A 493 -22.34 -24.30 12.36
CA ALA A 493 -20.98 -24.79 12.51
C ALA A 493 -20.06 -23.98 11.58
N ASN A 494 -18.77 -24.01 11.91
CA ASN A 494 -17.71 -23.35 11.15
C ASN A 494 -17.26 -24.16 9.91
N THR A 495 -18.13 -25.03 9.42
CA THR A 495 -17.87 -25.95 8.32
C THR A 495 -19.17 -26.33 7.62
N PHE A 496 -19.07 -26.65 6.33
CA PHE A 496 -20.19 -27.15 5.55
C PHE A 496 -19.72 -28.18 4.54
N LEU A 497 -20.42 -29.32 4.48
CA LEU A 497 -20.20 -30.35 3.47
C LEU A 497 -21.16 -30.09 2.31
N ASP A 498 -20.65 -29.56 1.19
CA ASP A 498 -21.40 -29.50 -0.05
C ASP A 498 -21.39 -30.86 -0.75
N ASN A 499 -22.54 -31.52 -0.69
CA ASN A 499 -22.87 -32.71 -1.48
C ASN A 499 -24.20 -32.50 -2.25
N ILE A 500 -24.59 -31.23 -2.46
CA ILE A 500 -25.92 -30.84 -2.93
C ILE A 500 -25.96 -30.71 -4.45
N GLY A 501 -27.00 -31.29 -5.06
CA GLY A 501 -27.34 -31.05 -6.46
C GLY A 501 -26.47 -31.80 -7.47
N GLY A 502 -25.70 -32.80 -7.03
CA GLY A 502 -24.88 -33.64 -7.90
C GLY A 502 -23.73 -32.84 -8.51
N LEU A 503 -22.72 -32.55 -7.70
CA LEU A 503 -21.50 -31.90 -8.15
C LEU A 503 -20.88 -32.69 -9.31
N THR A 504 -20.49 -31.99 -10.36
CA THR A 504 -19.88 -32.60 -11.54
C THR A 504 -18.37 -32.69 -11.35
N SER A 505 -17.81 -33.83 -11.73
CA SER A 505 -16.36 -34.06 -11.65
C SER A 505 -15.65 -33.05 -12.50
N ASP A 506 -14.50 -32.55 -12.03
CA ASP A 506 -13.63 -31.69 -12.85
C ASP A 506 -14.30 -30.37 -13.29
N VAL A 507 -15.26 -29.90 -12.50
CA VAL A 507 -15.88 -28.58 -12.66
C VAL A 507 -15.49 -27.72 -11.49
N ASP A 508 -14.91 -26.55 -11.76
CA ASP A 508 -14.64 -25.57 -10.71
C ASP A 508 -15.93 -25.04 -10.10
N TYR A 509 -16.00 -25.17 -8.78
CA TYR A 509 -17.02 -24.50 -7.98
C TYR A 509 -16.36 -23.47 -7.08
N PHE A 510 -16.89 -22.26 -7.14
CA PHE A 510 -16.50 -21.11 -6.36
C PHE A 510 -17.52 -20.91 -5.24
N TYR A 511 -17.04 -20.69 -4.03
CA TYR A 511 -17.85 -20.60 -2.83
C TYR A 511 -17.64 -19.28 -2.11
N VAL A 512 -18.75 -18.69 -1.68
CA VAL A 512 -18.75 -17.55 -0.76
C VAL A 512 -19.63 -17.93 0.42
N VAL A 513 -19.15 -17.67 1.64
CA VAL A 513 -19.92 -17.86 2.87
C VAL A 513 -20.20 -16.48 3.47
N ARG A 514 -21.42 -16.28 3.95
CA ARG A 514 -21.83 -15.09 4.70
C ARG A 514 -22.42 -15.49 6.04
N ALA A 515 -22.13 -14.72 7.08
CA ALA A 515 -22.74 -14.82 8.37
C ALA A 515 -23.98 -13.91 8.43
N TYR A 516 -25.00 -14.37 9.12
CA TYR A 516 -26.16 -13.55 9.46
C TYR A 516 -26.51 -13.74 10.92
N ASP A 517 -27.00 -12.65 11.52
CA ASP A 517 -27.48 -12.67 12.88
C ASP A 517 -28.91 -13.22 12.89
N THR A 518 -29.13 -14.26 13.69
CA THR A 518 -30.43 -14.96 13.75
C THR A 518 -31.49 -14.17 14.50
N ASP A 519 -31.11 -13.17 15.31
CA ASP A 519 -32.04 -12.34 16.07
C ASP A 519 -32.69 -11.27 15.18
N ASN A 520 -31.97 -10.78 14.16
CA ASN A 520 -32.44 -9.70 13.27
C ASN A 520 -32.45 -10.07 11.77
N SER A 521 -31.96 -11.26 11.40
CA SER A 521 -31.84 -11.76 10.03
C SER A 521 -31.00 -10.88 9.09
N VAL A 522 -30.14 -10.02 9.63
CA VAL A 522 -29.21 -9.19 8.87
C VAL A 522 -27.97 -10.01 8.55
N GLU A 523 -27.68 -10.15 7.26
CA GLU A 523 -26.51 -10.84 6.72
C GLU A 523 -25.39 -9.82 6.42
N ASP A 524 -24.13 -10.23 6.60
CA ASP A 524 -23.00 -9.44 6.16
C ASP A 524 -22.88 -9.36 4.63
N SER A 525 -21.97 -8.51 4.16
CA SER A 525 -21.74 -8.29 2.72
C SER A 525 -20.48 -8.99 2.18
N ASN A 526 -19.98 -10.03 2.85
CA ASN A 526 -18.73 -10.69 2.51
C ASN A 526 -18.72 -11.24 1.08
N ILE A 527 -17.55 -11.17 0.46
CA ILE A 527 -17.27 -11.61 -0.91
C ILE A 527 -15.99 -12.45 -1.01
N THR A 528 -15.31 -12.75 0.11
CA THR A 528 -14.16 -13.66 0.11
C THR A 528 -14.58 -15.00 -0.51
N GLU A 529 -13.86 -15.39 -1.55
CA GLU A 529 -14.14 -16.56 -2.37
C GLU A 529 -13.01 -17.57 -2.21
N ASP A 530 -13.37 -18.85 -2.19
CA ASP A 530 -12.44 -19.94 -2.40
C ASP A 530 -13.07 -20.98 -3.35
N SER A 531 -12.26 -21.82 -3.97
CA SER A 531 -12.73 -22.76 -4.98
C SER A 531 -12.22 -24.17 -4.77
N ALA A 532 -13.01 -25.12 -5.26
CA ALA A 532 -12.60 -26.51 -5.40
C ALA A 532 -13.32 -27.13 -6.59
N PHE A 533 -12.62 -27.99 -7.32
CA PHE A 533 -13.25 -28.90 -8.28
C PHE A 533 -13.40 -30.28 -7.61
N PRO A 534 -14.62 -30.81 -7.45
CA PRO A 534 -14.85 -32.09 -6.82
C PRO A 534 -14.49 -33.22 -7.79
N THR A 535 -14.08 -34.36 -7.23
CA THR A 535 -13.75 -35.57 -8.00
C THR A 535 -14.36 -36.81 -7.37
N GLY A 536 -14.46 -37.87 -8.18
CA GLY A 536 -14.75 -39.22 -7.69
C GLY A 536 -13.62 -39.79 -6.84
N PRO A 537 -13.78 -41.01 -6.31
CA PRO A 537 -12.76 -41.68 -5.52
C PRO A 537 -11.47 -41.80 -6.32
N ILE A 538 -10.37 -41.42 -5.68
CA ILE A 538 -9.04 -41.62 -6.25
C ILE A 538 -8.86 -43.11 -6.46
N THR A 539 -8.73 -43.53 -7.73
CA THR A 539 -8.44 -44.92 -8.07
C THR A 539 -6.93 -45.06 -8.06
N PRO A 540 -6.34 -45.89 -7.17
CA PRO A 540 -4.91 -46.12 -7.18
C PRO A 540 -4.48 -46.61 -8.56
N GLN A 541 -3.58 -45.87 -9.20
CA GLN A 541 -2.92 -46.28 -10.43
C GLN A 541 -1.45 -46.34 -10.10
N PRO A 542 -0.75 -47.46 -10.40
CA PRO A 542 0.70 -47.43 -10.40
C PRO A 542 1.12 -46.32 -11.37
N PHE A 543 1.67 -45.23 -10.84
CA PHE A 543 2.47 -44.34 -11.64
C PHE A 543 3.86 -44.95 -11.57
N ASP A 544 4.11 -45.90 -12.45
CA ASP A 544 5.36 -46.65 -12.55
C ASP A 544 5.71 -46.62 -14.03
N ASP A 545 6.58 -45.68 -14.38
CA ASP A 545 7.01 -45.42 -15.74
C ASP A 545 8.53 -45.54 -15.81
N ASN A 546 8.97 -46.75 -16.16
CA ASN A 546 10.36 -47.06 -16.44
C ASN A 546 10.76 -46.74 -17.89
N LEU A 547 9.89 -46.05 -18.65
CA LEU A 547 10.13 -45.55 -20.01
C LEU A 547 10.41 -46.62 -21.09
N GLU A 548 10.56 -47.89 -20.73
CA GLU A 548 10.93 -49.01 -21.62
C GLU A 548 9.94 -49.29 -22.75
N SER A 549 8.70 -48.80 -22.61
CA SER A 549 7.71 -48.88 -23.68
C SER A 549 7.86 -47.79 -24.74
N TYR A 550 8.74 -46.81 -24.54
CA TYR A 550 8.87 -45.64 -25.41
C TYR A 550 10.05 -45.79 -26.37
N THR A 551 9.82 -45.46 -27.64
CA THR A 551 10.85 -45.40 -28.68
C THR A 551 11.10 -43.98 -29.16
N THR A 552 10.12 -43.09 -28.98
CA THR A 552 10.17 -41.67 -29.33
C THR A 552 9.45 -40.84 -28.28
N ILE A 553 9.71 -39.52 -28.24
CA ILE A 553 9.02 -38.62 -27.30
C ILE A 553 7.49 -38.64 -27.49
N SER A 554 7.01 -38.91 -28.71
CA SER A 554 5.57 -39.03 -28.98
C SER A 554 4.92 -40.25 -28.37
N ASP A 555 5.68 -41.30 -28.03
CA ASP A 555 5.14 -42.43 -27.26
C ASP A 555 4.84 -41.99 -25.81
N ALA A 556 5.70 -41.14 -25.24
CA ALA A 556 5.49 -40.54 -23.92
C ALA A 556 4.33 -39.53 -23.93
N GLU A 557 4.21 -38.69 -24.96
CA GLU A 557 3.06 -37.79 -25.15
C GLU A 557 1.74 -38.58 -25.18
N ALA A 558 1.71 -39.72 -25.89
CA ALA A 558 0.55 -40.61 -25.93
C ALA A 558 0.22 -41.25 -24.58
N ALA A 559 1.21 -41.40 -23.69
CA ALA A 559 1.04 -41.86 -22.32
C ALA A 559 0.65 -40.74 -21.33
N GLY A 560 0.50 -39.50 -21.81
CA GLY A 560 0.02 -38.36 -21.03
C GLY A 560 1.11 -37.43 -20.51
N TRP A 561 2.37 -37.65 -20.87
CA TRP A 561 3.45 -36.69 -20.60
C TRP A 561 3.30 -35.46 -21.49
N SER A 562 3.84 -34.33 -21.04
CA SER A 562 3.98 -33.13 -21.86
C SER A 562 5.36 -32.52 -21.69
N HIS A 563 5.84 -31.79 -22.68
CA HIS A 563 7.11 -31.08 -22.61
C HIS A 563 7.00 -29.72 -23.29
N ASN A 564 7.82 -28.78 -22.84
CA ASN A 564 7.87 -27.45 -23.41
C ASN A 564 9.23 -26.78 -23.19
N ALA A 565 9.52 -25.77 -24.01
CA ALA A 565 10.56 -24.78 -23.74
C ALA A 565 9.97 -23.37 -23.64
N ALA A 566 10.11 -22.73 -22.48
CA ALA A 566 9.71 -21.33 -22.28
C ALA A 566 10.70 -20.37 -22.95
N THR A 567 11.95 -20.79 -23.11
CA THR A 567 13.01 -20.08 -23.85
C THR A 567 13.92 -21.12 -24.50
N GLY A 568 14.47 -20.81 -25.69
CA GLY A 568 15.31 -21.74 -26.44
C GLY A 568 14.52 -22.82 -27.19
N ALA A 569 15.22 -23.84 -27.68
CA ALA A 569 14.62 -24.97 -28.37
C ALA A 569 14.27 -26.08 -27.38
N ASP A 570 13.10 -26.69 -27.54
CA ASP A 570 12.72 -27.90 -26.83
C ASP A 570 13.42 -29.11 -27.46
N ASP A 571 14.23 -29.80 -26.67
CA ASP A 571 15.04 -30.95 -27.10
C ASP A 571 14.81 -32.21 -26.25
N TRP A 572 13.74 -32.25 -25.45
CA TRP A 572 13.36 -33.45 -24.72
C TRP A 572 13.12 -34.61 -25.70
N ARG A 573 13.78 -35.74 -25.44
CA ARG A 573 13.73 -36.92 -26.29
C ARG A 573 13.78 -38.20 -25.46
N ILE A 574 13.40 -39.31 -26.10
CA ILE A 574 13.70 -40.65 -25.62
C ILE A 574 15.04 -41.09 -26.21
N GLU A 575 15.95 -41.58 -25.37
CA GLU A 575 17.21 -42.18 -25.79
C GLU A 575 17.30 -43.64 -25.32
N ILE A 576 17.68 -44.54 -26.21
CA ILE A 576 17.76 -45.99 -25.95
C ILE A 576 19.24 -46.40 -25.77
N GLY A 577 19.50 -47.27 -24.81
CA GLY A 577 20.80 -47.89 -24.57
C GLY A 577 21.64 -47.20 -23.50
N ASP A 578 21.05 -46.29 -22.73
CA ASP A 578 21.72 -45.64 -21.59
C ASP A 578 20.71 -45.25 -20.49
N ASP A 579 20.23 -46.29 -19.80
CA ASP A 579 19.24 -46.29 -18.72
C ASP A 579 19.87 -46.67 -17.36
N ASN A 580 19.09 -46.62 -16.28
CA ASN A 580 19.52 -46.97 -14.93
C ASN A 580 19.61 -48.49 -14.70
N THR A 581 18.90 -49.32 -15.47
CA THR A 581 18.77 -50.74 -15.15
C THR A 581 19.88 -51.61 -15.75
N ASN A 582 20.07 -51.61 -17.07
CA ASN A 582 20.92 -52.61 -17.74
C ASN A 582 21.70 -52.11 -18.97
N GLY A 583 21.59 -50.84 -19.34
CA GLY A 583 22.26 -50.25 -20.51
C GLY A 583 21.62 -50.61 -21.85
N THR A 584 20.39 -51.12 -21.85
CA THR A 584 19.61 -51.41 -23.07
C THR A 584 18.24 -50.75 -23.09
N GLY A 585 17.91 -50.04 -22.02
CA GLY A 585 16.61 -49.42 -21.79
C GLY A 585 16.49 -47.98 -22.28
N ALA A 586 15.38 -47.33 -21.94
CA ALA A 586 15.04 -45.98 -22.42
C ALA A 586 15.07 -44.94 -21.29
N ALA A 587 15.55 -43.72 -21.58
CA ALA A 587 15.53 -42.61 -20.63
C ALA A 587 14.98 -41.33 -21.27
N PHE A 588 14.38 -40.46 -20.47
CA PHE A 588 14.14 -39.07 -20.88
C PHE A 588 15.46 -38.32 -20.89
N VAL A 589 15.73 -37.59 -21.97
CA VAL A 589 16.98 -36.86 -22.14
C VAL A 589 16.73 -35.45 -22.64
N SER A 590 17.42 -34.47 -22.03
CA SER A 590 17.60 -33.13 -22.59
C SER A 590 19.08 -32.74 -22.47
N THR A 591 19.54 -31.88 -23.38
CA THR A 591 20.96 -31.53 -23.52
C THR A 591 21.25 -30.19 -22.88
N ASP A 592 22.31 -30.11 -22.08
CA ASP A 592 22.89 -28.82 -21.71
C ASP A 592 23.55 -28.16 -22.94
N VAL A 593 23.04 -26.99 -23.35
CA VAL A 593 23.36 -26.31 -24.61
C VAL A 593 24.01 -24.96 -24.35
N SER A 594 24.91 -24.54 -25.23
CA SER A 594 25.65 -23.27 -25.12
C SER A 594 24.83 -22.03 -25.51
N SER A 595 23.57 -21.96 -25.09
CA SER A 595 22.64 -20.87 -25.37
C SER A 595 21.48 -20.91 -24.37
N ALA A 596 20.96 -19.74 -23.97
CA ALA A 596 19.98 -19.70 -22.90
C ALA A 596 18.71 -20.47 -23.27
N SER A 597 18.30 -21.38 -22.39
CA SER A 597 17.11 -22.21 -22.59
C SER A 597 16.44 -22.57 -21.26
N ASP A 598 15.12 -22.72 -21.30
CA ASP A 598 14.29 -23.08 -20.15
C ASP A 598 13.32 -24.18 -20.57
N LYS A 599 13.65 -25.43 -20.23
CA LYS A 599 13.03 -26.62 -20.81
C LYS A 599 12.45 -27.50 -19.72
N SER A 600 11.28 -28.09 -19.96
CA SER A 600 10.57 -28.92 -18.99
C SER A 600 9.97 -30.17 -19.62
N ILE A 601 10.04 -31.30 -18.91
CA ILE A 601 9.21 -32.50 -19.12
C ILE A 601 8.30 -32.65 -17.90
N ILE A 602 7.02 -32.90 -18.12
CA ILE A 602 5.94 -32.78 -17.15
C ILE A 602 5.13 -34.08 -17.13
N THR A 603 4.87 -34.60 -15.93
CA THR A 603 4.02 -35.79 -15.75
C THR A 603 2.59 -35.54 -16.23
N ARG A 604 1.88 -36.62 -16.56
CA ARG A 604 0.40 -36.60 -16.49
C ARG A 604 -0.06 -36.22 -15.08
N GLU A 605 -1.30 -35.76 -14.96
CA GLU A 605 -1.93 -35.47 -13.68
C GLU A 605 -2.08 -36.73 -12.81
N PHE A 606 -1.87 -36.56 -11.50
CA PHE A 606 -2.06 -37.61 -10.49
C PHE A 606 -2.51 -36.99 -9.17
N SER A 607 -3.03 -37.81 -8.26
CA SER A 607 -3.32 -37.40 -6.88
C SER A 607 -2.38 -38.08 -5.89
N PRO A 608 -1.57 -37.33 -5.13
CA PRO A 608 -0.80 -37.87 -4.03
C PRO A 608 -1.70 -38.37 -2.89
N SER A 609 -1.22 -39.34 -2.13
CA SER A 609 -1.78 -39.77 -0.85
C SER A 609 -0.90 -39.33 0.32
N ALA A 610 -1.38 -39.53 1.56
CA ALA A 610 -0.60 -39.34 2.78
C ALA A 610 0.72 -40.16 2.83
N THR A 611 0.87 -41.13 1.93
CA THR A 611 2.02 -42.04 1.86
C THR A 611 2.68 -42.04 0.49
N SER A 612 2.41 -41.02 -0.33
CA SER A 612 2.96 -40.94 -1.67
C SER A 612 4.40 -40.43 -1.65
N VAL A 613 5.25 -41.20 -2.30
CA VAL A 613 6.66 -40.87 -2.54
C VAL A 613 6.91 -40.94 -4.04
N LEU A 614 7.47 -39.86 -4.60
CA LEU A 614 8.10 -39.91 -5.92
C LEU A 614 9.51 -40.48 -5.76
N SER A 615 9.87 -41.46 -6.58
CA SER A 615 11.24 -41.91 -6.78
C SER A 615 11.59 -41.87 -8.26
N PHE A 616 12.80 -41.45 -8.59
CA PHE A 616 13.36 -41.59 -9.94
C PHE A 616 14.88 -41.67 -9.86
N TYR A 617 15.50 -42.14 -10.93
CA TYR A 617 16.93 -42.14 -11.10
C TYR A 617 17.33 -41.10 -12.13
N HIS A 618 18.40 -40.36 -11.86
CA HIS A 618 18.92 -39.43 -12.86
C HIS A 618 20.45 -39.40 -12.89
N LYS A 619 21.00 -38.94 -14.00
CA LYS A 619 22.41 -38.57 -14.14
C LYS A 619 22.52 -37.37 -15.05
N TYR A 620 23.54 -36.54 -14.88
CA TYR A 620 23.60 -35.27 -15.58
C TYR A 620 25.04 -34.81 -15.79
N ASN A 621 25.23 -33.94 -16.77
CA ASN A 621 26.49 -33.21 -16.98
C ASN A 621 26.17 -31.77 -17.35
N PHE A 622 26.11 -30.88 -16.37
CA PHE A 622 25.85 -29.46 -16.56
C PHE A 622 27.12 -28.63 -16.53
N GLU A 623 27.10 -27.44 -17.13
CA GLU A 623 28.12 -26.43 -16.92
C GLU A 623 28.24 -26.13 -15.42
N THR A 624 29.45 -26.30 -14.88
CA THR A 624 29.69 -26.15 -13.44
C THR A 624 29.39 -24.72 -12.99
N SER A 625 28.56 -24.57 -11.96
CA SER A 625 28.08 -23.31 -11.36
C SER A 625 27.08 -22.46 -12.15
N TYR A 626 26.77 -22.77 -13.41
CA TYR A 626 25.91 -21.91 -14.24
C TYR A 626 24.59 -22.60 -14.62
N ASP A 627 24.67 -23.84 -15.07
CA ASP A 627 23.53 -24.56 -15.63
C ASP A 627 23.05 -25.66 -14.70
N GLY A 628 21.77 -25.99 -14.77
CA GLY A 628 21.24 -26.98 -13.84
C GLY A 628 19.80 -27.39 -14.05
N GLY A 629 19.44 -28.40 -13.28
CA GLY A 629 18.10 -28.97 -13.23
C GLY A 629 17.46 -28.80 -11.87
N VAL A 630 16.15 -28.57 -11.84
CA VAL A 630 15.33 -28.60 -10.63
C VAL A 630 14.09 -29.49 -10.83
N LEU A 631 13.43 -29.79 -9.72
CA LEU A 631 12.17 -30.51 -9.66
C LEU A 631 11.11 -29.63 -9.00
N GLU A 632 9.97 -29.50 -9.65
CA GLU A 632 8.88 -28.63 -9.18
C GLU A 632 7.53 -29.35 -9.28
N ILE A 633 6.57 -28.96 -8.44
CA ILE A 633 5.19 -29.46 -8.42
C ILE A 633 4.19 -28.32 -8.57
N THR A 634 3.10 -28.56 -9.29
CA THR A 634 1.93 -27.67 -9.37
C THR A 634 0.70 -28.39 -8.85
N VAL A 635 -0.22 -27.63 -8.27
CA VAL A 635 -1.55 -28.10 -7.83
C VAL A 635 -2.70 -27.24 -8.37
N ASP A 636 -2.39 -26.36 -9.32
CA ASP A 636 -3.27 -25.36 -9.91
C ASP A 636 -3.17 -25.36 -11.46
N GLY A 637 -2.96 -26.54 -12.05
CA GLY A 637 -2.90 -26.71 -13.50
C GLY A 637 -1.71 -26.02 -14.17
N GLY A 638 -0.62 -25.81 -13.43
CA GLY A 638 0.61 -25.19 -13.92
C GLY A 638 0.65 -23.67 -13.83
N ALA A 639 -0.34 -23.02 -13.19
CA ALA A 639 -0.33 -21.58 -12.97
C ALA A 639 0.79 -21.15 -12.00
N ASN A 640 1.03 -21.94 -10.95
CA ASN A 640 2.15 -21.78 -10.03
C ASN A 640 2.90 -23.11 -9.84
N TRP A 641 4.22 -23.01 -9.67
CA TRP A 641 5.11 -24.15 -9.48
C TRP A 641 5.93 -23.97 -8.20
N THR A 642 5.88 -24.97 -7.33
CA THR A 642 6.61 -25.02 -6.05
C THR A 642 7.85 -25.90 -6.20
N ASP A 643 9.00 -25.41 -5.77
CA ASP A 643 10.25 -26.20 -5.76
C ASP A 643 10.19 -27.32 -4.72
N LEU A 644 10.60 -28.53 -5.10
CA LEU A 644 10.49 -29.74 -4.27
C LEU A 644 11.75 -30.04 -3.43
N GLU A 645 12.79 -29.19 -3.43
CA GLU A 645 14.02 -29.44 -2.67
C GLU A 645 13.75 -29.76 -1.19
N SER A 646 12.87 -29.00 -0.53
CA SER A 646 12.54 -29.20 0.89
C SER A 646 11.86 -30.55 1.19
N ASN A 647 11.34 -31.20 0.15
CA ASN A 647 10.61 -32.45 0.23
C ASN A 647 11.47 -33.66 -0.17
N MET A 648 12.71 -33.45 -0.62
CA MET A 648 13.65 -34.53 -0.94
C MET A 648 14.07 -35.25 0.34
N THR A 649 13.82 -36.55 0.38
CA THR A 649 14.20 -37.46 1.48
C THR A 649 15.45 -38.28 1.16
N THR A 650 15.73 -38.47 -0.13
CA THR A 650 16.98 -39.05 -0.66
C THR A 650 17.50 -38.16 -1.80
N GLY A 651 18.79 -37.80 -1.75
CA GLY A 651 19.39 -36.82 -2.66
C GLY A 651 19.08 -35.36 -2.29
N SER A 652 19.74 -34.42 -2.94
CA SER A 652 19.52 -32.97 -2.80
C SER A 652 20.09 -32.23 -4.01
N TYR A 653 19.78 -30.95 -4.17
CA TYR A 653 20.54 -30.09 -5.08
C TYR A 653 21.98 -29.89 -4.58
N ASP A 654 22.91 -29.70 -5.50
CA ASP A 654 24.34 -29.72 -5.20
C ASP A 654 24.93 -28.34 -4.92
N VAL A 655 24.41 -27.29 -5.58
CA VAL A 655 24.94 -25.93 -5.48
C VAL A 655 23.87 -24.89 -5.76
N THR A 656 24.09 -23.66 -5.29
CA THR A 656 23.40 -22.46 -5.80
C THR A 656 24.03 -22.04 -7.11
N LEU A 657 23.23 -21.95 -8.17
CA LEU A 657 23.66 -21.46 -9.48
C LEU A 657 24.08 -20.00 -9.41
N ASN A 658 24.95 -19.58 -10.33
CA ASN A 658 25.39 -18.21 -10.46
C ASN A 658 24.23 -17.25 -10.78
N GLY A 659 23.25 -17.70 -11.57
CA GLY A 659 22.10 -16.91 -12.00
C GLY A 659 22.40 -15.80 -13.02
N GLY A 660 23.67 -15.63 -13.41
CA GLY A 660 24.11 -14.68 -14.43
C GLY A 660 23.88 -15.17 -15.86
N PHE A 661 24.35 -14.38 -16.84
CA PHE A 661 24.45 -14.77 -18.26
C PHE A 661 23.14 -15.27 -18.91
N GLY A 662 21.99 -14.79 -18.43
CA GLY A 662 20.69 -15.14 -18.99
C GLY A 662 20.14 -16.50 -18.54
N GLN A 663 20.70 -17.10 -17.50
CA GLN A 663 20.22 -18.33 -16.89
C GLN A 663 18.79 -18.18 -16.31
N PRO A 664 17.75 -18.83 -16.88
CA PRO A 664 16.34 -18.65 -16.48
C PRO A 664 15.98 -19.16 -15.07
N LEU A 665 16.80 -20.02 -14.46
CA LEU A 665 16.59 -20.47 -13.08
C LEU A 665 17.06 -19.44 -12.04
N GLY A 666 17.82 -18.42 -12.44
CA GLY A 666 18.38 -17.43 -11.53
C GLY A 666 19.35 -18.03 -10.51
N ALA A 667 19.62 -17.29 -9.43
CA ALA A 667 20.56 -17.69 -8.38
C ALA A 667 19.88 -18.59 -7.32
N ARG A 668 19.43 -19.78 -7.73
CA ARG A 668 18.77 -20.77 -6.85
C ARG A 668 19.57 -22.07 -6.74
N ARG A 669 19.26 -22.89 -5.73
CA ARG A 669 19.83 -24.24 -5.63
C ARG A 669 19.31 -25.13 -6.77
N ALA A 670 20.19 -25.93 -7.36
CA ALA A 670 19.87 -26.87 -8.43
C ALA A 670 20.88 -28.03 -8.47
N TRP A 671 20.52 -29.10 -9.18
CA TRP A 671 21.51 -30.10 -9.60
C TRP A 671 22.45 -29.47 -10.63
N ASN A 672 23.76 -29.62 -10.43
CA ASN A 672 24.79 -28.92 -11.21
C ASN A 672 26.06 -29.76 -11.36
N GLY A 673 26.86 -29.48 -12.40
CA GLY A 673 28.13 -30.14 -12.62
C GLY A 673 27.92 -31.56 -13.16
N GLN A 674 28.80 -32.49 -12.82
CA GLN A 674 28.80 -33.82 -13.42
C GLN A 674 28.47 -34.92 -12.42
N GLN A 675 27.42 -35.69 -12.73
CA GLN A 675 27.07 -36.95 -12.11
C GLN A 675 27.08 -38.06 -13.18
N ALA A 676 28.11 -38.91 -13.16
CA ALA A 676 28.34 -39.91 -14.21
C ALA A 676 27.52 -41.20 -14.07
N SER A 677 26.91 -41.45 -12.91
CA SER A 677 26.11 -42.63 -12.62
C SER A 677 24.70 -42.22 -12.22
N PHE A 678 23.71 -43.04 -12.57
CA PHE A 678 22.34 -42.82 -12.11
C PHE A 678 22.28 -42.90 -10.58
N THR A 679 21.70 -41.89 -9.95
CA THR A 679 21.44 -41.86 -8.50
C THR A 679 19.96 -41.69 -8.24
N LEU A 680 19.50 -42.32 -7.16
CA LEU A 680 18.12 -42.27 -6.70
C LEU A 680 17.82 -40.93 -6.05
N ILE A 681 16.70 -40.33 -6.43
CA ILE A 681 16.04 -39.24 -5.71
C ILE A 681 14.71 -39.75 -5.17
N GLU A 682 14.39 -39.45 -3.91
CA GLU A 682 13.08 -39.74 -3.30
C GLU A 682 12.49 -38.46 -2.72
N VAL A 683 11.21 -38.20 -2.94
CA VAL A 683 10.51 -36.97 -2.54
C VAL A 683 9.20 -37.31 -1.83
N ASP A 684 8.99 -36.76 -0.63
CA ASP A 684 7.74 -36.88 0.10
C ASP A 684 6.66 -35.96 -0.50
N LEU A 685 5.62 -36.56 -1.06
CA LEU A 685 4.47 -35.88 -1.65
C LEU A 685 3.26 -35.81 -0.70
N SER A 686 3.40 -36.27 0.56
CA SER A 686 2.31 -36.22 1.54
C SER A 686 1.72 -34.82 1.79
N PRO A 687 2.47 -33.69 1.66
CA PRO A 687 1.89 -32.34 1.79
C PRO A 687 0.87 -31.99 0.70
N TYR A 688 0.92 -32.68 -0.44
CA TYR A 688 0.06 -32.46 -1.60
C TYR A 688 -1.06 -33.52 -1.70
N GLN A 689 -1.30 -34.27 -0.63
CA GLN A 689 -2.31 -35.33 -0.61
C GLN A 689 -3.69 -34.82 -1.04
N ALA A 690 -4.41 -35.65 -1.81
CA ALA A 690 -5.76 -35.38 -2.32
C ALA A 690 -5.90 -34.14 -3.23
N GLN A 691 -4.78 -33.57 -3.69
CA GLN A 691 -4.76 -32.50 -4.71
C GLN A 691 -4.48 -33.10 -6.09
N VAL A 692 -4.89 -32.43 -7.18
CA VAL A 692 -4.40 -32.76 -8.53
C VAL A 692 -3.02 -32.18 -8.65
N ALA A 693 -2.02 -33.01 -8.88
CA ALA A 693 -0.64 -32.59 -9.01
C ALA A 693 -0.06 -32.96 -10.37
N GLN A 694 0.86 -32.14 -10.85
CA GLN A 694 1.84 -32.50 -11.88
C GLN A 694 3.23 -32.17 -11.37
N ILE A 695 4.21 -32.99 -11.75
CA ILE A 695 5.62 -32.75 -11.46
C ILE A 695 6.33 -32.42 -12.75
N ARG A 696 7.27 -31.48 -12.71
CA ARG A 696 8.16 -31.19 -13.83
C ARG A 696 9.62 -31.26 -13.44
N TRP A 697 10.42 -31.81 -14.35
CA TRP A 697 11.86 -31.67 -14.34
C TRP A 697 12.21 -30.51 -15.26
N ARG A 698 12.78 -29.44 -14.71
CA ARG A 698 13.06 -28.20 -15.42
C ARG A 698 14.55 -27.96 -15.51
N MET A 699 15.07 -27.86 -16.73
CA MET A 699 16.46 -27.52 -17.04
C MET A 699 16.55 -26.06 -17.45
N GLY A 700 17.49 -25.32 -16.85
CA GLY A 700 17.91 -24.03 -17.36
C GLY A 700 19.36 -24.05 -17.82
N THR A 701 19.63 -23.44 -18.96
CA THR A 701 20.99 -23.19 -19.47
C THR A 701 21.22 -21.69 -19.68
N ASP A 702 22.46 -21.24 -19.57
CA ASP A 702 22.86 -19.85 -19.76
C ASP A 702 23.26 -19.56 -21.23
N GLN A 703 23.75 -18.36 -21.54
CA GLN A 703 24.09 -17.93 -22.89
C GLN A 703 25.39 -18.54 -23.48
N SER A 704 26.20 -19.31 -22.74
CA SER A 704 27.48 -19.81 -23.24
C SER A 704 27.97 -21.06 -22.52
N VAL A 705 28.63 -21.97 -23.25
CA VAL A 705 29.23 -23.23 -22.73
C VAL A 705 28.17 -24.23 -22.28
N GLY A 706 27.86 -25.20 -23.15
CA GLY A 706 27.05 -26.35 -22.75
C GLY A 706 27.91 -27.45 -22.13
N GLY A 707 27.30 -28.26 -21.27
CA GLY A 707 27.82 -29.52 -20.76
C GLY A 707 27.49 -30.72 -21.65
N GLY A 708 26.66 -31.62 -21.13
CA GLY A 708 26.18 -32.83 -21.77
C GLY A 708 24.72 -33.12 -21.38
N ASP A 709 24.31 -34.37 -21.43
CA ASP A 709 22.90 -34.73 -21.23
C ASP A 709 22.50 -34.76 -19.75
N TRP A 710 21.26 -34.36 -19.46
CA TRP A 710 20.52 -34.76 -18.27
C TRP A 710 19.57 -35.90 -18.63
N LYS A 711 19.73 -37.04 -17.97
CA LYS A 711 18.94 -38.25 -18.17
C LYS A 711 18.12 -38.58 -16.93
N ILE A 712 16.85 -38.91 -17.12
CA ILE A 712 15.90 -39.27 -16.06
C ILE A 712 15.22 -40.59 -16.44
N ASP A 713 15.11 -41.49 -15.47
CA ASP A 713 14.65 -42.85 -15.68
C ASP A 713 14.01 -43.45 -14.39
N ASP A 714 13.31 -44.58 -14.52
CA ASP A 714 12.67 -45.34 -13.44
C ASP A 714 11.76 -44.46 -12.55
N ILE A 715 10.84 -43.72 -13.18
CA ILE A 715 9.98 -42.76 -12.48
C ILE A 715 8.78 -43.50 -11.85
N VAL A 716 8.74 -43.51 -10.52
CA VAL A 716 7.66 -44.14 -9.76
C VAL A 716 7.06 -43.14 -8.77
N ILE A 717 5.73 -43.00 -8.77
CA ILE A 717 4.98 -42.36 -7.69
C ILE A 717 4.17 -43.43 -6.98
N THR A 718 4.55 -43.71 -5.74
CA THR A 718 3.87 -44.71 -4.92
C THR A 718 2.53 -44.18 -4.44
N ASN A 719 1.55 -45.07 -4.35
CA ASN A 719 0.23 -44.79 -3.77
C ASN A 719 -0.48 -43.57 -4.38
N SER A 720 -0.13 -43.17 -5.61
CA SER A 720 -0.84 -42.16 -6.38
C SER A 720 -2.07 -42.79 -7.05
N GLY A 721 -3.10 -41.99 -7.28
CA GLY A 721 -4.22 -42.43 -8.11
C GLY A 721 -4.63 -41.41 -9.15
N SER A 722 -5.32 -41.90 -10.18
CA SER A 722 -6.08 -41.03 -11.07
C SER A 722 -7.40 -40.69 -10.42
N PHE A 723 -7.87 -39.46 -10.55
CA PHE A 723 -9.19 -39.08 -10.10
C PHE A 723 -10.25 -39.91 -10.84
N GLY A 724 -11.14 -40.53 -10.08
CA GLY A 724 -12.34 -41.11 -10.65
C GLY A 724 -13.29 -40.00 -11.09
N THR A 725 -14.18 -40.31 -12.02
CA THR A 725 -15.34 -39.46 -12.28
C THR A 725 -16.35 -39.62 -11.16
N CYS A 726 -17.10 -38.58 -10.81
CA CYS A 726 -18.28 -38.73 -9.96
C CYS A 726 -19.22 -39.75 -10.61
N ASP A 727 -19.55 -40.83 -9.91
CA ASP A 727 -20.66 -41.69 -10.31
C ASP A 727 -21.92 -41.14 -9.66
N VAL A 728 -22.84 -40.60 -10.45
CA VAL A 728 -24.24 -40.56 -10.02
C VAL A 728 -24.73 -42.01 -10.14
N PRO A 729 -25.09 -42.71 -9.05
CA PRO A 729 -25.71 -44.02 -9.20
C PRO A 729 -26.94 -43.84 -10.07
N VAL A 730 -26.95 -44.43 -11.27
CA VAL A 730 -28.10 -44.42 -12.19
C VAL A 730 -29.26 -45.29 -11.68
N ASP A 731 -29.41 -45.44 -10.37
CA ASP A 731 -30.46 -46.27 -9.79
C ASP A 731 -30.93 -45.80 -8.41
N LEU A 732 -31.64 -44.67 -8.36
CA LEU A 732 -32.51 -44.32 -7.23
C LEU A 732 -33.79 -43.62 -7.72
N ILE A 733 -34.68 -44.41 -8.32
CA ILE A 733 -36.10 -44.07 -8.55
C ILE A 733 -36.91 -43.99 -7.22
N PHE A 734 -36.30 -44.23 -6.05
CA PHE A 734 -37.04 -44.36 -4.77
C PHE A 734 -36.46 -43.55 -3.60
N MET A 735 -36.33 -42.24 -3.76
CA MET A 735 -36.19 -41.37 -2.59
C MET A 735 -36.96 -40.06 -2.74
N ASP A 736 -38.27 -40.17 -2.97
CA ASP A 736 -39.21 -39.10 -2.59
C ASP A 736 -40.01 -39.61 -1.38
N GLY A 737 -39.71 -39.04 -0.22
CA GLY A 737 -40.25 -39.41 1.08
C GLY A 737 -41.71 -38.95 1.26
N PHE A 738 -42.64 -39.55 0.52
CA PHE A 738 -44.09 -39.38 0.73
C PHE A 738 -44.61 -40.10 1.99
N GLU A 739 -44.02 -39.83 3.14
CA GLU A 739 -44.59 -40.23 4.44
C GLU A 739 -44.75 -39.01 5.37
N GLY A 740 -45.48 -38.01 4.87
CA GLY A 740 -46.12 -37.01 5.72
C GLY A 740 -47.49 -37.53 6.15
N SER A 741 -47.62 -37.94 7.42
CA SER A 741 -48.93 -38.22 8.03
C SER A 741 -49.84 -36.99 7.94
N PRO A 742 -51.15 -37.12 7.62
CA PRO A 742 -52.04 -35.97 7.62
C PRO A 742 -52.30 -35.49 9.06
N PRO A 743 -52.51 -34.18 9.28
CA PRO A 743 -52.77 -33.64 10.62
C PRO A 743 -54.14 -34.13 11.14
N PRO A 744 -54.29 -34.39 12.45
CA PRO A 744 -55.59 -34.67 13.05
C PRO A 744 -56.45 -33.39 13.10
N PRO A 745 -57.79 -33.54 13.15
CA PRO A 745 -58.76 -32.45 12.94
C PRO A 745 -58.74 -31.36 14.00
#